data_AF-A0A316P794-F1
#
_entry.id   AF-A0A316P794-F1
#
_cell.length_a   1.000
_cell.length_b   1.000
_cell.length_c   1.000
_cell.angle_alpha   90.00
_cell.angle_beta   90.00
_cell.angle_gamma   90.00
#
_symmetry.space_group_name_H-M   'P 1'
#
loop_
_entity.id
_entity.type
_entity.pdbx_description
1 polymer ?
#
loop_
_entity_poly.entity_id
_entity_poly.type
_entity_poly.pdbx_seq_one_letter_code
_entity_poly.pdbx_strand_id
1 'polypeptide(L)'
;QKAEPAYKAVFRYNSDHNDGLIKETNETSPLDGQIWGTQVNDSYTSYAHLIDGDLNTCFQSSWDSGTWGSKVEEGQGQQWLQVDLRSNPVDNFEFYFGLREGDWGWKECWSNIDIYATNDANVASQENFNDADWTHVGNYTDLTSYIKPEGANMNSNGRYIYYPVRGLDQQYRYIRFVVRSTIVPQSCMMYTIGEFQVYKSELDEENSPYNYVEGLKPLVDELKTLIDAAKAKLNNGTEITQEEVDKLTELTKQVDELTPKTDPLDERIAAVREYVEKFADNDEWGDVSTDELVTMQDAIDEADSYDHEKPIQSDINSRLEALNKAFAQFKSQQKMPEVNQWYLISNMDQERPGYDQDGDGGTSNSIYDRFCNGNVILAPTTNATKDAYWSEWENAIKWGGYNHADNSREDYIATDPYAMWRLVKMDNVEGEDEPCYAIQSRATGHYIGVYGNQSGTSGMSVEPVPYHITLAKSGALFLTCADKVANSNKVPLHADGRKILVTWSSSVNGPSTWTFEPVDENIENLEIDVNNNEATIITLPYAYGADGDVSPATNKENGIMTYGIKGVSEDGSKLLLYQKESFAAGEPMIVVAGELTNNADADKETIKMFLPLANDYSYDLADANGLVGTFNYTFIPSNVGLIKGDSVISTEATEVAVFGQRGYINAAQVTNMEGVETALTLNLKGEFVNNINNAGVATKPGKVNVYTVDGVLVKKNVKAANAKDGLKKGVYIIGKEKVLVK
;
A
#
# COMPACT_ATOMS: atom_id res chain seq x y z
N GLN A 1 -5.24 43.70 -10.08
CA GLN A 1 -4.64 42.45 -9.55
C GLN A 1 -4.84 41.27 -10.51
N LYS A 2 -6.04 40.94 -11.00
CA LYS A 2 -6.23 39.82 -11.96
C LYS A 2 -6.11 40.20 -13.46
N ALA A 3 -6.56 41.40 -13.83
CA ALA A 3 -6.57 41.86 -15.22
C ALA A 3 -5.18 42.00 -15.85
N GLU A 4 -4.21 42.54 -15.10
CA GLU A 4 -2.86 42.78 -15.61
C GLU A 4 -2.08 41.48 -15.88
N PRO A 5 -2.12 40.45 -15.02
CA PRO A 5 -1.60 39.13 -15.37
C PRO A 5 -2.22 38.54 -16.64
N ALA A 6 -3.55 38.59 -16.79
CA ALA A 6 -4.22 38.07 -18.00
C ALA A 6 -3.80 38.83 -19.26
N TYR A 7 -3.67 40.16 -19.18
CA TYR A 7 -3.12 40.97 -20.27
C TYR A 7 -1.67 40.58 -20.61
N LYS A 8 -0.82 40.35 -19.60
CA LYS A 8 0.59 40.01 -19.85
C LYS A 8 0.76 38.60 -20.42
N ALA A 9 -0.11 37.65 -20.06
CA ALA A 9 -0.04 36.25 -20.49
C ALA A 9 -0.22 36.05 -22.01
N VAL A 10 -0.79 37.02 -22.73
CA VAL A 10 -0.99 36.92 -24.19
C VAL A 10 0.25 37.30 -25.01
N PHE A 11 1.33 37.74 -24.36
CA PHE A 11 2.56 38.16 -24.99
C PHE A 11 3.68 37.19 -24.66
N ARG A 12 4.30 36.63 -25.70
CA ARG A 12 5.44 35.74 -25.59
C ARG A 12 6.72 36.55 -25.64
N TYR A 13 7.68 36.21 -24.80
CA TYR A 13 9.00 36.84 -24.80
C TYR A 13 10.10 35.79 -24.87
N ASN A 14 11.18 36.12 -25.56
CA ASN A 14 12.36 35.28 -25.69
C ASN A 14 13.53 35.91 -24.92
N SER A 15 14.19 35.13 -24.08
CA SER A 15 15.40 35.51 -23.33
C SER A 15 16.55 34.58 -23.75
N ASP A 16 17.69 35.11 -24.20
CA ASP A 16 18.88 34.29 -24.43
C ASP A 16 19.69 34.16 -23.14
N HIS A 17 19.55 33.03 -22.46
CA HIS A 17 20.23 32.76 -21.19
C HIS A 17 21.73 32.51 -21.32
N ASN A 18 22.27 32.49 -22.54
CA ASN A 18 23.71 32.44 -22.77
C ASN A 18 24.35 33.83 -22.82
N ASP A 19 23.55 34.91 -22.94
CA ASP A 19 24.05 36.28 -23.02
C ASP A 19 23.58 37.17 -21.86
N GLY A 20 24.09 36.87 -20.66
CA GLY A 20 23.85 37.70 -19.47
C GLY A 20 24.47 39.10 -19.61
N LEU A 21 23.74 40.17 -19.28
CA LEU A 21 24.15 41.57 -19.49
C LEU A 21 25.22 42.08 -18.50
N ILE A 22 25.40 41.39 -17.38
CA ILE A 22 26.41 41.69 -16.36
C ILE A 22 27.66 40.88 -16.66
N LYS A 23 28.76 41.55 -16.94
CA LYS A 23 30.04 40.96 -17.36
C LYS A 23 31.21 41.29 -16.42
N GLU A 24 31.08 42.34 -15.60
CA GLU A 24 32.16 42.80 -14.73
C GLU A 24 31.67 43.34 -13.38
N THR A 25 32.47 43.11 -12.34
CA THR A 25 32.27 43.66 -11.01
C THR A 25 33.54 44.36 -10.53
N ASN A 26 33.42 45.24 -9.54
CA ASN A 26 34.56 45.92 -8.94
C ASN A 26 34.36 46.08 -7.44
N GLU A 27 35.15 45.36 -6.64
CA GLU A 27 35.01 45.37 -5.18
C GLU A 27 35.42 46.71 -4.55
N THR A 28 36.43 47.39 -5.10
CA THR A 28 37.00 48.61 -4.48
C THR A 28 36.36 49.90 -4.98
N SER A 29 35.75 49.87 -6.15
CA SER A 29 34.92 50.96 -6.68
C SER A 29 33.72 50.36 -7.39
N PRO A 30 32.67 49.96 -6.65
CA PRO A 30 31.50 49.27 -7.21
C PRO A 30 30.80 50.03 -8.35
N LEU A 31 30.81 51.36 -8.31
CA LEU A 31 30.29 52.22 -9.39
C LEU A 31 31.07 52.10 -10.70
N ASP A 32 32.34 51.71 -10.66
CA ASP A 32 33.14 51.43 -11.85
C ASP A 32 32.84 50.02 -12.40
N GLY A 33 32.22 49.13 -11.62
CA GLY A 33 31.67 47.85 -12.07
C GLY A 33 30.25 47.96 -12.61
N GLN A 34 29.60 46.82 -12.87
CA GLN A 34 28.17 46.78 -13.26
C GLN A 34 27.21 46.46 -12.13
N ILE A 35 27.70 46.01 -10.97
CA ILE A 35 26.87 45.71 -9.81
C ILE A 35 27.40 46.47 -8.60
N TRP A 36 26.49 47.06 -7.86
CA TRP A 36 26.77 47.60 -6.54
C TRP A 36 25.51 47.58 -5.67
N GLY A 37 25.67 47.54 -4.35
CA GLY A 37 24.56 47.35 -3.44
C GLY A 37 24.96 47.60 -1.99
N THR A 38 24.04 47.26 -1.10
CA THR A 38 24.24 47.38 0.36
C THR A 38 25.09 46.24 0.91
N GLN A 39 26.25 45.94 0.32
CA GLN A 39 27.13 44.86 0.75
C GLN A 39 27.61 45.05 2.18
N VAL A 40 27.74 43.96 2.94
CA VAL A 40 28.44 43.98 4.23
C VAL A 40 29.96 44.04 4.05
N ASN A 41 30.67 44.69 4.97
CA ASN A 41 32.13 44.67 5.02
C ASN A 41 32.64 43.39 5.71
N ASP A 42 32.68 42.27 4.98
CA ASP A 42 33.23 40.99 5.46
C ASP A 42 33.97 40.27 4.32
N SER A 43 34.85 39.33 4.67
CA SER A 43 35.76 38.64 3.77
C SER A 43 35.16 37.50 2.94
N TYR A 44 33.98 36.99 3.31
CA TYR A 44 33.32 35.87 2.61
C TYR A 44 32.33 36.32 1.52
N THR A 45 32.03 37.61 1.46
CA THR A 45 31.13 38.23 0.48
C THR A 45 31.94 38.96 -0.58
N SER A 46 31.46 38.99 -1.82
CA SER A 46 32.03 39.82 -2.89
C SER A 46 30.99 40.07 -3.97
N TYR A 47 31.10 41.18 -4.69
CA TYR A 47 30.33 41.36 -5.93
C TYR A 47 30.74 40.34 -7.01
N ALA A 48 31.99 39.88 -7.02
CA ALA A 48 32.45 38.88 -7.99
C ALA A 48 31.72 37.53 -7.85
N HIS A 49 31.27 37.19 -6.63
CA HIS A 49 30.50 35.97 -6.37
C HIS A 49 29.15 35.97 -7.12
N LEU A 50 28.60 37.14 -7.44
CA LEU A 50 27.34 37.21 -8.18
C LEU A 50 27.45 36.69 -9.61
N ILE A 51 28.65 36.53 -10.17
CA ILE A 51 28.84 36.12 -11.58
C ILE A 51 29.96 35.08 -11.75
N ASP A 52 30.31 34.33 -10.70
CA ASP A 52 31.40 33.34 -10.72
C ASP A 52 30.96 31.91 -11.09
N GLY A 53 29.65 31.66 -11.16
CA GLY A 53 29.06 30.35 -11.44
C GLY A 53 29.13 29.36 -10.27
N ASP A 54 29.36 29.82 -9.03
CA ASP A 54 29.46 28.97 -7.83
C ASP A 54 28.47 29.40 -6.74
N LEU A 55 27.40 28.62 -6.54
CA LEU A 55 26.42 28.87 -5.49
C LEU A 55 26.96 28.67 -4.06
N ASN A 56 28.18 28.14 -3.87
CA ASN A 56 28.82 28.05 -2.55
C ASN A 56 29.43 29.37 -2.09
N THR A 57 29.69 30.29 -3.02
CA THR A 57 30.05 31.68 -2.71
C THR A 57 28.77 32.52 -2.62
N CYS A 58 28.87 33.76 -2.15
CA CYS A 58 27.71 34.63 -2.12
C CYS A 58 28.06 36.11 -2.06
N PHE A 59 27.11 36.93 -2.51
CA PHE A 59 26.93 38.28 -2.04
C PHE A 59 26.03 38.26 -0.81
N GLN A 60 26.46 38.97 0.24
CA GLN A 60 25.68 39.20 1.44
C GLN A 60 25.47 40.70 1.67
N SER A 61 24.22 41.09 1.87
CA SER A 61 23.87 42.45 2.21
C SER A 61 24.13 42.75 3.69
N SER A 62 24.21 44.03 4.03
CA SER A 62 24.61 44.53 5.34
C SER A 62 23.65 44.09 6.43
N TRP A 63 24.18 43.46 7.48
CA TRP A 63 23.45 43.20 8.73
C TRP A 63 23.67 44.30 9.78
N ASP A 64 24.47 45.32 9.49
CA ASP A 64 24.91 46.31 10.47
C ASP A 64 23.84 47.40 10.71
N SER A 65 23.12 47.28 11.83
CA SER A 65 22.17 48.30 12.29
C SER A 65 22.81 49.68 12.58
N GLY A 66 24.13 49.73 12.82
CA GLY A 66 24.87 50.97 13.04
C GLY A 66 25.08 51.77 11.75
N THR A 67 25.14 51.10 10.61
CA THR A 67 25.24 51.73 9.27
C THR A 67 23.98 52.52 8.93
N TRP A 68 22.81 52.09 9.40
CA TRP A 68 21.50 52.65 9.04
C TRP A 68 20.86 53.52 10.13
N GLY A 69 21.55 53.77 11.24
CA GLY A 69 21.07 54.56 12.38
C GLY A 69 19.94 53.92 13.21
N SER A 70 19.34 52.82 12.73
CA SER A 70 18.34 51.98 13.40
C SER A 70 18.22 50.61 12.70
N LYS A 71 17.55 49.62 13.32
CA LYS A 71 17.27 48.34 12.67
C LYS A 71 16.30 48.56 11.51
N VAL A 72 16.65 48.14 10.29
CA VAL A 72 15.72 48.16 9.15
C VAL A 72 14.58 47.19 9.45
N GLU A 73 13.35 47.70 9.50
CA GLU A 73 12.13 46.91 9.65
C GLU A 73 11.57 46.50 8.29
N GLU A 74 10.73 45.47 8.28
CA GLU A 74 10.05 44.99 7.09
C GLU A 74 9.24 46.12 6.41
N GLY A 75 9.32 46.19 5.07
CA GLY A 75 8.65 47.22 4.28
C GLY A 75 9.41 48.55 4.15
N GLN A 76 10.44 48.82 4.95
CA GLN A 76 11.16 50.11 4.90
C GLN A 76 12.01 50.33 3.65
N GLY A 77 12.51 49.26 3.00
CA GLY A 77 13.21 49.34 1.71
C GLY A 77 14.57 50.05 1.74
N GLN A 78 15.38 49.84 2.79
CA GLN A 78 16.72 50.44 2.90
C GLN A 78 17.84 49.57 2.28
N GLN A 79 17.57 48.28 2.06
CA GLN A 79 18.50 47.34 1.43
C GLN A 79 18.24 47.29 -0.08
N TRP A 80 19.29 47.29 -0.89
CA TRP A 80 19.13 47.25 -2.35
C TRP A 80 20.33 46.65 -3.07
N LEU A 81 20.07 46.15 -4.28
CA LEU A 81 21.06 45.79 -5.28
C LEU A 81 20.78 46.63 -6.53
N GLN A 82 21.81 47.15 -7.18
CA GLN A 82 21.67 47.90 -8.41
C GLN A 82 22.61 47.37 -9.50
N VAL A 83 22.10 47.38 -10.72
CA VAL A 83 22.86 47.05 -11.92
C VAL A 83 23.01 48.26 -12.85
N ASP A 84 24.16 48.35 -13.51
CA ASP A 84 24.44 49.20 -14.66
C ASP A 84 24.58 48.32 -15.91
N LEU A 85 23.56 48.33 -16.78
CA LEU A 85 23.52 47.54 -18.00
C LEU A 85 24.36 48.11 -19.15
N ARG A 86 25.13 49.17 -18.89
CA ARG A 86 26.04 49.84 -19.84
C ARG A 86 25.30 50.25 -21.12
N SER A 87 25.76 49.78 -22.27
CA SER A 87 25.19 50.05 -23.59
C SER A 87 24.00 49.15 -23.95
N ASN A 88 23.51 48.33 -23.02
CA ASN A 88 22.41 47.39 -23.23
C ASN A 88 21.19 47.74 -22.37
N PRO A 89 20.58 48.94 -22.51
CA PRO A 89 19.39 49.28 -21.76
C PRO A 89 18.21 48.40 -22.17
N VAL A 90 17.31 48.12 -21.22
CA VAL A 90 16.19 47.16 -21.40
C VAL A 90 14.86 47.79 -21.00
N ASP A 91 13.81 47.44 -21.75
CA ASP A 91 12.39 47.72 -21.42
C ASP A 91 11.65 46.44 -20.98
N ASN A 92 12.27 45.29 -21.19
CA ASN A 92 11.83 43.97 -20.77
C ASN A 92 13.09 43.15 -20.48
N PHE A 93 13.09 42.47 -19.34
CA PHE A 93 14.24 41.67 -18.94
C PHE A 93 13.80 40.49 -18.08
N GLU A 94 14.71 39.56 -17.91
CA GLU A 94 14.58 38.48 -16.95
C GLU A 94 15.81 38.51 -16.06
N PHE A 95 15.63 38.37 -14.75
CA PHE A 95 16.78 38.22 -13.87
C PHE A 95 16.89 36.78 -13.39
N TYR A 96 18.11 36.26 -13.39
CA TYR A 96 18.44 35.02 -12.72
C TYR A 96 18.85 35.32 -11.29
N PHE A 97 18.30 34.53 -10.37
CA PHE A 97 18.59 34.61 -8.95
C PHE A 97 18.97 33.20 -8.46
N GLY A 98 20.28 32.96 -8.36
CA GLY A 98 20.85 31.76 -7.76
C GLY A 98 20.85 31.87 -6.24
N LEU A 99 20.28 30.87 -5.56
CA LEU A 99 20.28 30.80 -4.11
C LEU A 99 21.63 30.27 -3.63
N ARG A 100 22.22 30.94 -2.64
CA ARG A 100 23.40 30.42 -1.93
C ARG A 100 23.11 29.02 -1.40
N GLU A 101 24.11 28.14 -1.44
CA GLU A 101 23.99 26.80 -0.91
C GLU A 101 23.67 26.76 0.59
N GLY A 102 22.83 25.79 0.97
CA GLY A 102 22.39 25.56 2.34
C GLY A 102 21.18 26.37 2.80
N ASP A 103 20.98 26.37 4.12
CA ASP A 103 19.74 26.84 4.77
C ASP A 103 19.56 28.37 4.67
N TRP A 104 20.65 29.13 4.61
CA TRP A 104 20.57 30.60 4.53
C TRP A 104 20.12 31.11 3.16
N GLY A 105 20.44 30.41 2.08
CA GLY A 105 20.11 30.86 0.73
C GLY A 105 18.62 31.05 0.47
N TRP A 106 17.77 30.19 1.04
CA TRP A 106 16.32 30.32 0.88
C TRP A 106 15.70 31.24 1.93
N LYS A 107 16.21 31.25 3.17
CA LYS A 107 15.69 32.12 4.23
C LYS A 107 15.88 33.60 3.90
N GLU A 108 17.03 33.93 3.33
CA GLU A 108 17.43 35.29 2.99
C GLU A 108 17.12 35.67 1.53
N CYS A 109 16.45 34.80 0.78
CA CYS A 109 16.00 35.09 -0.58
C CYS A 109 14.89 36.14 -0.58
N TRP A 110 14.82 36.94 -1.64
CA TRP A 110 13.80 37.97 -1.82
C TRP A 110 12.38 37.38 -1.85
N SER A 111 11.47 37.98 -1.09
CA SER A 111 10.04 37.63 -1.10
C SER A 111 9.16 38.81 -1.51
N ASN A 112 9.62 40.04 -1.28
CA ASN A 112 8.95 41.27 -1.67
C ASN A 112 10.01 42.29 -2.07
N ILE A 113 9.97 42.73 -3.32
CA ILE A 113 10.87 43.75 -3.85
C ILE A 113 10.11 44.82 -4.61
N ASP A 114 10.62 46.05 -4.56
CA ASP A 114 10.29 47.07 -5.55
C ASP A 114 11.44 47.19 -6.54
N ILE A 115 11.09 47.32 -7.82
CA ILE A 115 12.07 47.61 -8.87
C ILE A 115 11.91 49.07 -9.29
N TYR A 116 13.04 49.77 -9.37
CA TYR A 116 13.13 51.14 -9.83
C TYR A 116 14.14 51.25 -10.96
N ALA A 117 13.91 52.16 -11.90
CA ALA A 117 14.80 52.35 -13.04
C ALA A 117 15.06 53.84 -13.35
N THR A 118 16.26 54.13 -13.87
CA THR A 118 16.65 55.47 -14.33
C THR A 118 17.68 55.40 -15.46
N ASN A 119 17.78 56.49 -16.24
CA ASN A 119 18.83 56.70 -17.23
C ASN A 119 19.80 57.82 -16.80
N ASP A 120 19.57 58.47 -15.65
CA ASP A 120 20.46 59.50 -15.12
C ASP A 120 21.54 58.89 -14.24
N ALA A 121 22.79 58.94 -14.70
CA ALA A 121 23.95 58.43 -13.98
C ALA A 121 24.17 59.14 -12.63
N ASN A 122 23.78 60.41 -12.48
CA ASN A 122 23.93 61.15 -11.22
C ASN A 122 22.91 60.71 -10.17
N VAL A 123 21.73 60.26 -10.61
CA VAL A 123 20.73 59.64 -9.74
C VAL A 123 21.20 58.23 -9.37
N ALA A 124 21.63 57.47 -10.38
CA ALA A 124 22.09 56.10 -10.22
C ALA A 124 23.35 55.97 -9.37
N SER A 125 24.17 57.01 -9.20
CA SER A 125 25.38 56.98 -8.36
C SER A 125 25.13 57.33 -6.88
N GLN A 126 23.90 57.68 -6.49
CA GLN A 126 23.58 58.06 -5.11
C GLN A 126 23.33 56.83 -4.24
N GLU A 127 24.03 56.78 -3.11
CA GLU A 127 23.86 55.75 -2.08
C GLU A 127 22.52 55.93 -1.34
N ASN A 128 22.15 57.17 -1.03
CA ASN A 128 20.83 57.50 -0.49
C ASN A 128 19.77 57.32 -1.57
N PHE A 129 18.85 56.39 -1.35
CA PHE A 129 17.72 56.16 -2.25
C PHE A 129 16.58 57.15 -1.97
N ASN A 130 16.21 57.93 -2.99
CA ASN A 130 15.02 58.78 -3.00
C ASN A 130 14.13 58.33 -4.17
N ASP A 131 13.02 57.69 -3.87
CA ASP A 131 12.12 57.08 -4.88
C ASP A 131 11.57 58.11 -5.89
N ALA A 132 11.41 59.37 -5.48
CA ALA A 132 10.95 60.46 -6.34
C ALA A 132 11.87 60.77 -7.53
N ASP A 133 13.15 60.41 -7.46
CA ASP A 133 14.13 60.63 -8.53
C ASP A 133 14.19 59.44 -9.53
N TRP A 134 13.46 58.36 -9.25
CA TRP A 134 13.45 57.13 -10.04
C TRP A 134 12.07 56.87 -10.66
N THR A 135 12.05 56.11 -11.75
CA THR A 135 10.80 55.52 -12.25
C THR A 135 10.51 54.24 -11.48
N HIS A 136 9.36 54.16 -10.79
CA HIS A 136 8.91 52.92 -10.16
C HIS A 136 8.40 51.95 -11.23
N VAL A 137 9.07 50.81 -11.38
CA VAL A 137 8.72 49.77 -12.35
C VAL A 137 7.60 48.89 -11.82
N GLY A 138 7.64 48.54 -10.53
CA GLY A 138 6.58 47.76 -9.89
C GLY A 138 7.00 47.14 -8.57
N ASN A 139 6.01 46.57 -7.87
CA ASN A 139 6.17 45.77 -6.67
C ASN A 139 5.94 44.28 -7.00
N TYR A 140 6.84 43.41 -6.57
CA TYR A 140 6.86 41.98 -6.92
C TYR A 140 6.90 41.15 -5.64
N THR A 141 5.84 40.37 -5.40
CA THR A 141 5.63 39.62 -4.14
C THR A 141 5.42 38.11 -4.35
N ASP A 142 5.36 37.67 -5.60
CA ASP A 142 5.10 36.29 -6.00
C ASP A 142 6.37 35.47 -6.27
N LEU A 143 7.57 36.07 -6.10
CA LEU A 143 8.87 35.37 -6.24
C LEU A 143 8.91 34.06 -5.42
N THR A 144 8.27 34.06 -4.26
CA THR A 144 8.21 32.90 -3.36
C THR A 144 7.55 31.67 -4.00
N SER A 145 6.62 31.85 -4.94
CA SER A 145 5.96 30.75 -5.65
C SER A 145 6.91 30.02 -6.61
N TYR A 146 7.91 30.74 -7.15
CA TYR A 146 8.95 30.17 -8.01
C TYR A 146 10.02 29.44 -7.19
N ILE A 147 10.32 29.92 -5.98
CA ILE A 147 11.39 29.40 -5.12
C ILE A 147 10.90 28.25 -4.23
N LYS A 148 9.64 28.30 -3.82
CA LYS A 148 8.98 27.34 -2.91
C LYS A 148 7.66 26.85 -3.51
N PRO A 149 7.69 26.06 -4.59
CA PRO A 149 6.52 25.32 -5.00
C PRO A 149 6.11 24.31 -3.91
N GLU A 150 4.86 23.87 -3.93
CA GLU A 150 4.34 22.94 -2.93
C GLU A 150 5.17 21.64 -2.92
N GLY A 151 5.60 21.20 -1.73
CA GLY A 151 6.44 20.01 -1.57
C GLY A 151 7.95 20.22 -1.82
N ALA A 152 8.41 21.42 -2.17
CA ALA A 152 9.83 21.69 -2.40
C ALA A 152 10.70 21.43 -1.16
N ASN A 153 11.80 20.70 -1.34
CA ASN A 153 12.81 20.52 -0.29
C ASN A 153 13.69 21.77 -0.17
N MET A 154 13.41 22.59 0.83
CA MET A 154 14.10 23.86 1.09
C MET A 154 15.57 23.72 1.54
N ASN A 155 16.07 22.50 1.73
CA ASN A 155 17.48 22.24 2.04
C ASN A 155 18.26 21.61 0.88
N SER A 156 17.67 21.56 -0.32
CA SER A 156 18.36 21.07 -1.52
C SER A 156 19.37 22.09 -2.08
N ASN A 157 20.35 21.57 -2.81
CA ASN A 157 21.39 22.35 -3.46
C ASN A 157 21.03 22.68 -4.93
N GLY A 158 21.72 23.63 -5.55
CA GLY A 158 21.56 23.94 -6.98
C GLY A 158 20.28 24.72 -7.32
N ARG A 159 19.77 25.53 -6.39
CA ARG A 159 18.49 26.22 -6.55
C ARG A 159 18.66 27.60 -7.17
N TYR A 160 17.80 27.92 -8.12
CA TYR A 160 17.75 29.21 -8.79
C TYR A 160 16.36 29.48 -9.35
N ILE A 161 16.11 30.74 -9.71
CA ILE A 161 14.95 31.14 -10.50
C ILE A 161 15.37 32.05 -11.65
N TYR A 162 14.59 32.02 -12.72
CA TYR A 162 14.53 33.07 -13.72
C TYR A 162 13.21 33.82 -13.53
N TYR A 163 13.27 35.13 -13.35
CA TYR A 163 12.09 35.93 -13.02
C TYR A 163 11.87 37.06 -14.04
N PRO A 164 10.75 37.03 -14.80
CA PRO A 164 10.49 38.00 -15.85
C PRO A 164 9.97 39.34 -15.31
N VAL A 165 10.51 40.44 -15.86
CA VAL A 165 10.07 41.81 -15.61
C VAL A 165 9.72 42.47 -16.94
N ARG A 166 8.44 42.82 -17.11
CA ARG A 166 7.85 43.13 -18.42
C ARG A 166 7.10 44.46 -18.45
N GLY A 167 7.16 45.13 -19.60
CA GLY A 167 6.34 46.27 -19.93
C GLY A 167 6.76 47.57 -19.26
N LEU A 168 8.08 47.85 -19.20
CA LEU A 168 8.56 49.17 -18.80
C LEU A 168 8.15 50.21 -19.86
N ASP A 169 8.02 51.46 -19.45
CA ASP A 169 7.56 52.57 -20.31
C ASP A 169 8.63 53.03 -21.32
N GLN A 170 9.89 52.70 -21.07
CA GLN A 170 11.02 52.94 -21.96
C GLN A 170 12.18 51.99 -21.62
N GLN A 171 13.26 52.03 -22.41
CA GLN A 171 14.49 51.31 -22.11
C GLN A 171 15.28 52.02 -21.01
N TYR A 172 15.73 51.25 -20.02
CA TYR A 172 16.51 51.73 -18.88
C TYR A 172 17.86 51.07 -18.77
N ARG A 173 18.89 51.88 -18.47
CA ARG A 173 20.26 51.42 -18.20
C ARG A 173 20.49 51.00 -16.75
N TYR A 174 19.97 51.77 -15.80
CA TYR A 174 20.19 51.53 -14.37
C TYR A 174 18.93 50.96 -13.73
N ILE A 175 19.06 49.79 -13.11
CA ILE A 175 17.94 49.09 -12.44
C ILE A 175 18.32 48.83 -11.00
N ARG A 176 17.48 49.28 -10.06
CA ARG A 176 17.67 49.08 -8.62
C ARG A 176 16.54 48.21 -8.07
N PHE A 177 16.94 47.11 -7.44
CA PHE A 177 16.09 46.16 -6.72
C PHE A 177 16.10 46.53 -5.24
N VAL A 178 15.00 47.10 -4.76
CA VAL A 178 14.81 47.52 -3.37
C VAL A 178 14.12 46.41 -2.61
N VAL A 179 14.79 45.88 -1.59
CA VAL A 179 14.30 44.72 -0.83
C VAL A 179 13.38 45.18 0.28
N ARG A 180 12.11 44.78 0.19
CA ARG A 180 11.08 45.08 1.20
C ARG A 180 10.94 43.95 2.22
N SER A 181 11.13 42.70 1.79
CA SER A 181 11.11 41.52 2.66
C SER A 181 11.86 40.33 2.02
N THR A 182 12.25 39.37 2.84
CA THR A 182 12.82 38.07 2.45
C THR A 182 11.88 36.93 2.87
N ILE A 183 12.13 35.69 2.46
CA ILE A 183 11.24 34.55 2.80
C ILE A 183 11.15 34.36 4.32
N VAL A 184 12.28 34.48 5.02
CA VAL A 184 12.34 34.50 6.49
C VAL A 184 13.05 35.80 6.91
N PRO A 185 12.30 36.87 7.21
CA PRO A 185 12.86 38.18 7.53
C PRO A 185 13.87 38.14 8.69
N GLN A 186 15.11 38.57 8.40
CA GLN A 186 16.21 38.66 9.38
C GLN A 186 16.38 40.09 9.92
N SER A 187 17.32 40.35 10.83
CA SER A 187 17.64 41.72 11.22
C SER A 187 18.11 42.55 10.03
N CYS A 188 17.70 43.82 9.96
CA CYS A 188 18.09 44.77 8.91
C CYS A 188 17.66 44.36 7.49
N MET A 189 16.71 43.42 7.36
CA MET A 189 16.29 42.83 6.07
C MET A 189 17.47 42.33 5.24
N MET A 190 18.47 41.74 5.92
CA MET A 190 19.63 41.21 5.22
C MET A 190 19.21 40.11 4.24
N TYR A 191 19.84 40.12 3.07
CA TYR A 191 19.60 39.15 2.02
C TYR A 191 20.93 38.59 1.50
N THR A 192 20.86 37.39 0.94
CA THR A 192 22.01 36.72 0.33
C THR A 192 21.65 36.33 -1.09
N ILE A 193 22.63 36.36 -1.98
CA ILE A 193 22.50 35.86 -3.35
C ILE A 193 23.73 35.04 -3.65
N GLY A 194 23.53 33.80 -4.12
CA GLY A 194 24.63 32.96 -4.61
C GLY A 194 25.15 33.51 -5.93
N GLU A 195 24.25 33.74 -6.88
CA GLU A 195 24.59 34.24 -8.22
C GLU A 195 23.45 35.12 -8.76
N PHE A 196 23.76 36.15 -9.54
CA PHE A 196 22.79 37.10 -10.09
C PHE A 196 23.16 37.53 -11.51
N GLN A 197 22.19 37.44 -12.41
CA GLN A 197 22.37 37.87 -13.79
C GLN A 197 21.10 38.55 -14.32
N VAL A 198 21.24 39.46 -15.28
CA VAL A 198 20.12 40.06 -16.00
C VAL A 198 20.24 39.70 -17.47
N TYR A 199 19.17 39.21 -18.07
CA TYR A 199 19.08 38.87 -19.47
C TYR A 199 18.14 39.83 -20.16
N LYS A 200 18.54 40.31 -21.34
CA LYS A 200 17.62 41.01 -22.22
C LYS A 200 16.52 40.05 -22.61
N SER A 201 15.28 40.54 -22.65
CA SER A 201 14.19 39.71 -23.10
C SER A 201 13.31 40.45 -24.09
N GLU A 202 13.12 39.85 -25.26
CA GLU A 202 12.54 40.49 -26.43
C GLU A 202 11.14 39.95 -26.68
N LEU A 203 10.20 40.85 -27.02
CA LEU A 203 8.84 40.47 -27.38
C LEU A 203 8.88 39.68 -28.69
N ASP A 204 8.34 38.47 -28.66
CA ASP A 204 8.09 37.66 -29.83
C ASP A 204 6.69 37.99 -30.36
N GLU A 205 6.60 39.07 -31.13
CA GLU A 205 5.31 39.51 -31.67
C GLU A 205 4.66 38.42 -32.53
N GLU A 206 5.43 37.72 -33.36
CA GLU A 206 4.89 36.72 -34.29
C GLU A 206 4.23 35.55 -33.55
N ASN A 207 4.85 35.08 -32.47
CA ASN A 207 4.39 33.92 -31.70
C ASN A 207 3.64 34.29 -30.40
N SER A 208 3.28 35.56 -30.23
CA SER A 208 2.40 35.99 -29.14
C SER A 208 0.94 35.63 -29.46
N PRO A 209 0.21 34.93 -28.57
CA PRO A 209 -1.23 34.66 -28.73
C PRO A 209 -2.03 35.89 -29.17
N TYR A 210 -1.66 37.06 -28.66
CA TYR A 210 -2.21 38.36 -29.05
C TYR A 210 -2.34 38.57 -30.56
N ASN A 211 -1.42 38.06 -31.38
CA ASN A 211 -1.37 38.31 -32.81
C ASN A 211 -1.97 37.20 -33.68
N TYR A 212 -2.01 35.95 -33.22
CA TYR A 212 -2.49 34.82 -34.03
C TYR A 212 -3.82 34.22 -33.55
N VAL A 213 -4.21 34.40 -32.29
CA VAL A 213 -5.50 33.91 -31.78
C VAL A 213 -6.63 34.82 -32.28
N GLU A 214 -7.52 34.26 -33.09
CA GLU A 214 -8.67 34.99 -33.65
C GLU A 214 -9.53 35.59 -32.53
N GLY A 215 -9.87 36.88 -32.66
CA GLY A 215 -10.71 37.59 -31.69
C GLY A 215 -10.00 38.06 -30.41
N LEU A 216 -8.78 37.60 -30.12
CA LEU A 216 -8.07 37.96 -28.87
C LEU A 216 -7.59 39.42 -28.87
N LYS A 217 -6.96 39.87 -29.96
CA LYS A 217 -6.42 41.24 -30.10
C LYS A 217 -7.36 42.36 -29.63
N PRO A 218 -8.60 42.50 -30.15
CA PRO A 218 -9.49 43.58 -29.73
C PRO A 218 -9.88 43.50 -28.24
N LEU A 219 -9.99 42.30 -27.66
CA LEU A 219 -10.29 42.11 -26.24
C LEU A 219 -9.11 42.56 -25.37
N VAL A 220 -7.88 42.21 -25.77
CA VAL A 220 -6.65 42.61 -25.06
C VAL A 220 -6.45 44.14 -25.14
N ASP A 221 -6.69 44.75 -26.30
CA ASP A 221 -6.59 46.20 -26.48
C ASP A 221 -7.59 46.97 -25.60
N GLU A 222 -8.83 46.47 -25.51
CA GLU A 222 -9.84 47.04 -24.62
C GLU A 222 -9.49 46.82 -23.14
N LEU A 223 -9.03 45.62 -22.79
CA LEU A 223 -8.58 45.29 -21.43
C LEU A 223 -7.43 46.20 -20.99
N LYS A 224 -6.43 46.44 -21.86
CA LYS A 224 -5.31 47.35 -21.57
C LYS A 224 -5.78 48.77 -21.30
N THR A 225 -6.71 49.27 -22.12
CA THR A 225 -7.29 50.61 -21.95
C THR A 225 -7.96 50.75 -20.57
N LEU A 226 -8.72 49.75 -20.15
CA LEU A 226 -9.37 49.74 -18.83
C LEU A 226 -8.37 49.61 -17.67
N ILE A 227 -7.31 48.80 -17.84
CA ILE A 227 -6.22 48.69 -16.86
C ILE A 227 -5.56 50.05 -16.67
N ASP A 228 -5.21 50.76 -17.74
CA ASP A 228 -4.55 52.06 -17.67
C ASP A 228 -5.45 53.13 -17.03
N ALA A 229 -6.73 53.14 -17.40
CA ALA A 229 -7.72 54.03 -16.79
C ALA A 229 -7.87 53.77 -15.29
N ALA A 230 -7.92 52.51 -14.88
CA ALA A 230 -7.99 52.13 -13.46
C ALA A 230 -6.71 52.52 -12.70
N LYS A 231 -5.52 52.27 -13.27
CA LYS A 231 -4.24 52.70 -12.68
C LYS A 231 -4.18 54.22 -12.50
N ALA A 232 -4.59 54.98 -13.51
CA ALA A 232 -4.63 56.44 -13.42
C ALA A 232 -5.58 56.94 -12.31
N LYS A 233 -6.76 56.33 -12.16
CA LYS A 233 -7.70 56.65 -11.07
C LYS A 233 -7.11 56.35 -9.69
N LEU A 234 -6.46 55.20 -9.53
CA LEU A 234 -5.79 54.84 -8.28
C LEU A 234 -4.69 55.85 -7.91
N ASN A 235 -3.84 56.21 -8.88
CA ASN A 235 -2.77 57.19 -8.66
C ASN A 235 -3.31 58.58 -8.30
N ASN A 236 -4.45 58.97 -8.87
CA ASN A 236 -5.11 60.25 -8.60
C ASN A 236 -6.05 60.21 -7.38
N GLY A 237 -6.15 59.09 -6.66
CA GLY A 237 -7.07 58.93 -5.53
C GLY A 237 -8.56 59.07 -5.90
N THR A 238 -8.92 58.78 -7.15
CA THR A 238 -10.29 58.86 -7.67
C THR A 238 -11.00 57.51 -7.57
N GLU A 239 -12.31 57.53 -7.32
CA GLU A 239 -13.13 56.32 -7.19
C GLU A 239 -13.26 55.53 -8.51
N ILE A 240 -13.12 54.20 -8.40
CA ILE A 240 -13.42 53.25 -9.47
C ILE A 240 -14.83 52.71 -9.23
N THR A 241 -15.69 52.79 -10.25
CA THR A 241 -17.09 52.37 -10.15
C THR A 241 -17.25 50.85 -10.27
N GLN A 242 -18.36 50.31 -9.77
CA GLN A 242 -18.65 48.87 -9.91
C GLN A 242 -18.79 48.43 -11.37
N GLU A 243 -19.37 49.27 -12.24
CA GLU A 243 -19.50 48.99 -13.68
C GLU A 243 -18.13 48.82 -14.35
N GLU A 244 -17.14 49.62 -13.97
CA GLU A 244 -15.76 49.48 -14.45
C GLU A 244 -15.10 48.19 -13.95
N VAL A 245 -15.36 47.79 -12.71
CA VAL A 245 -14.87 46.53 -12.14
C VAL A 245 -15.50 45.32 -12.82
N ASP A 246 -16.81 45.36 -13.08
CA ASP A 246 -17.54 44.29 -13.76
C ASP A 246 -17.03 44.12 -15.18
N LYS A 247 -16.84 45.23 -15.91
CA LYS A 247 -16.29 45.22 -17.27
C LYS A 247 -14.85 44.70 -17.32
N LEU A 248 -14.00 45.14 -16.39
CA LEU A 248 -12.64 44.60 -16.22
C LEU A 248 -12.67 43.09 -15.97
N THR A 249 -13.58 42.63 -15.12
CA THR A 249 -13.71 41.20 -14.74
C THR A 249 -14.14 40.35 -15.94
N GLU A 250 -15.16 40.79 -16.69
CA GLU A 250 -15.65 40.09 -17.86
C GLU A 250 -14.60 40.00 -18.97
N LEU A 251 -13.94 41.11 -19.32
CA LEU A 251 -12.88 41.10 -20.33
C LEU A 251 -11.67 40.27 -19.89
N THR A 252 -11.31 40.31 -18.60
CA THR A 252 -10.24 39.47 -18.05
C THR A 252 -10.56 37.98 -18.29
N LYS A 253 -11.81 37.58 -18.06
CA LYS A 253 -12.27 36.20 -18.26
C LYS A 253 -12.22 35.82 -19.75
N GLN A 254 -12.73 36.66 -20.64
CA GLN A 254 -12.72 36.38 -22.09
C GLN A 254 -11.30 36.27 -22.65
N VAL A 255 -10.38 37.14 -22.21
CA VAL A 255 -8.96 37.04 -22.56
C VAL A 255 -8.36 35.75 -22.02
N ASP A 256 -8.60 35.42 -20.75
CA ASP A 256 -8.07 34.20 -20.11
C ASP A 256 -8.60 32.89 -20.75
N GLU A 257 -9.84 32.88 -21.23
CA GLU A 257 -10.45 31.74 -21.93
C GLU A 257 -9.86 31.50 -23.32
N LEU A 258 -9.42 32.55 -24.01
CA LEU A 258 -8.79 32.46 -25.33
C LEU A 258 -7.27 32.30 -25.26
N THR A 259 -6.65 32.64 -24.12
CA THR A 259 -5.21 32.51 -23.90
C THR A 259 -4.84 31.03 -23.83
N PRO A 260 -3.96 30.52 -24.72
CA PRO A 260 -3.57 29.11 -24.73
C PRO A 260 -2.83 28.69 -23.46
N LYS A 261 -3.20 27.53 -22.90
CA LYS A 261 -2.63 26.91 -21.71
C LYS A 261 -2.29 25.46 -22.03
N THR A 262 -1.01 25.18 -22.31
CA THR A 262 -0.57 23.86 -22.79
C THR A 262 -0.32 22.87 -21.66
N ASP A 263 0.13 23.33 -20.49
CA ASP A 263 0.51 22.48 -19.34
C ASP A 263 -0.48 21.33 -19.04
N PRO A 264 -1.81 21.54 -18.98
CA PRO A 264 -2.73 20.44 -18.67
C PRO A 264 -2.74 19.31 -19.71
N LEU A 265 -2.50 19.62 -20.99
CA LEU A 265 -2.40 18.62 -22.05
C LEU A 265 -1.02 17.95 -22.03
N ASP A 266 0.06 18.74 -21.91
CA ASP A 266 1.44 18.23 -21.89
C ASP A 266 1.67 17.27 -20.71
N GLU A 267 1.24 17.67 -19.50
CA GLU A 267 1.29 16.82 -18.31
C GLU A 267 0.48 15.54 -18.50
N ARG A 268 -0.66 15.63 -19.19
CA ARG A 268 -1.51 14.47 -19.46
C ARG A 268 -0.90 13.52 -20.48
N ILE A 269 -0.32 14.04 -21.57
CA ILE A 269 0.41 13.26 -22.57
C ILE A 269 1.55 12.51 -21.89
N ALA A 270 2.36 13.19 -21.08
CA ALA A 270 3.46 12.58 -20.35
C ALA A 270 2.98 11.45 -19.43
N ALA A 271 1.95 11.70 -18.61
CA ALA A 271 1.41 10.70 -17.69
C ALA A 271 0.80 9.49 -18.40
N VAL A 272 0.08 9.70 -19.52
CA VAL A 272 -0.51 8.62 -20.31
C VAL A 272 0.57 7.80 -21.01
N ARG A 273 1.56 8.45 -21.61
CA ARG A 273 2.70 7.79 -22.27
C ARG A 273 3.46 6.90 -21.28
N GLU A 274 3.82 7.44 -20.11
CA GLU A 274 4.50 6.69 -19.05
C GLU A 274 3.67 5.49 -18.56
N TYR A 275 2.34 5.60 -18.51
CA TYR A 275 1.48 4.47 -18.15
C TYR A 275 1.44 3.40 -19.24
N VAL A 276 1.23 3.79 -20.50
CA VAL A 276 1.09 2.87 -21.63
C VAL A 276 2.40 2.11 -21.88
N GLU A 277 3.55 2.74 -21.71
CA GLU A 277 4.88 2.11 -21.85
C GLU A 277 5.13 0.94 -20.88
N LYS A 278 4.29 0.77 -19.85
CA LYS A 278 4.38 -0.35 -18.89
C LYS A 278 3.74 -1.64 -19.44
N PHE A 279 3.02 -1.57 -20.56
CA PHE A 279 2.21 -2.66 -21.10
C PHE A 279 2.59 -3.02 -22.54
N ALA A 280 2.21 -4.22 -22.97
CA ALA A 280 2.55 -4.77 -24.28
C ALA A 280 1.35 -5.53 -24.88
N ASP A 281 1.61 -6.36 -25.88
CA ASP A 281 0.65 -7.23 -26.56
C ASP A 281 1.06 -8.71 -26.50
N ASN A 282 1.71 -9.13 -25.41
CA ASN A 282 2.25 -10.48 -25.21
C ASN A 282 1.24 -11.46 -24.57
N ASP A 283 -0.03 -11.08 -24.49
CA ASP A 283 -1.11 -11.83 -23.83
C ASP A 283 -0.90 -12.04 -22.31
N GLU A 284 -0.09 -11.18 -21.68
CA GLU A 284 0.09 -11.15 -20.23
C GLU A 284 -1.03 -10.35 -19.53
N TRP A 285 -1.12 -10.43 -18.19
CA TRP A 285 -2.02 -9.56 -17.44
C TRP A 285 -1.68 -8.08 -17.66
N GLY A 286 -2.69 -7.25 -17.87
CA GLY A 286 -2.55 -5.83 -18.17
C GLY A 286 -2.28 -5.50 -19.63
N ASP A 287 -1.90 -6.48 -20.45
CA ASP A 287 -1.72 -6.27 -21.89
C ASP A 287 -3.07 -6.05 -22.58
N VAL A 288 -2.99 -5.47 -23.78
CA VAL A 288 -4.10 -5.27 -24.72
C VAL A 288 -3.77 -5.92 -26.06
N SER A 289 -4.71 -5.94 -26.99
CA SER A 289 -4.41 -6.38 -28.36
C SER A 289 -3.46 -5.40 -29.07
N THR A 290 -2.71 -5.89 -30.08
CA THR A 290 -1.85 -5.03 -30.92
C THR A 290 -2.62 -3.84 -31.50
N ASP A 291 -3.86 -4.06 -31.96
CA ASP A 291 -4.71 -3.01 -32.55
C ASP A 291 -5.07 -1.92 -31.52
N GLU A 292 -5.31 -2.30 -30.27
CA GLU A 292 -5.61 -1.36 -29.18
C GLU A 292 -4.38 -0.59 -28.72
N LEU A 293 -3.21 -1.24 -28.67
CA LEU A 293 -1.95 -0.58 -28.36
C LEU A 293 -1.60 0.46 -29.41
N VAL A 294 -1.73 0.11 -30.70
CA VAL A 294 -1.54 1.06 -31.82
C VAL A 294 -2.53 2.20 -31.74
N THR A 295 -3.82 1.91 -31.49
CA THR A 295 -4.86 2.95 -31.34
C THR A 295 -4.53 3.94 -30.22
N MET A 296 -4.00 3.45 -29.10
CA MET A 296 -3.60 4.31 -27.97
C MET A 296 -2.35 5.13 -28.31
N GLN A 297 -1.35 4.54 -28.99
CA GLN A 297 -0.16 5.27 -29.43
C GLN A 297 -0.51 6.38 -30.44
N ASP A 298 -1.38 6.09 -31.41
CA ASP A 298 -1.89 7.08 -32.37
C ASP A 298 -2.63 8.21 -31.64
N ALA A 299 -3.40 7.91 -30.59
CA ALA A 299 -4.09 8.93 -29.80
C ALA A 299 -3.12 9.81 -28.98
N ILE A 300 -2.00 9.26 -28.50
CA ILE A 300 -0.93 10.03 -27.85
C ILE A 300 -0.25 10.93 -28.87
N ASP A 301 0.10 10.40 -30.05
CA ASP A 301 0.80 11.13 -31.10
C ASP A 301 -0.09 12.25 -31.69
N GLU A 302 -1.39 11.99 -31.87
CA GLU A 302 -2.36 13.03 -32.24
C GLU A 302 -2.52 14.07 -31.12
N ALA A 303 -2.56 13.67 -29.85
CA ALA A 303 -2.62 14.65 -28.77
C ALA A 303 -1.39 15.59 -28.76
N ASP A 304 -0.21 15.06 -29.07
CA ASP A 304 1.08 15.77 -29.11
C ASP A 304 1.30 16.56 -30.41
N SER A 305 0.49 16.34 -31.46
CA SER A 305 0.64 16.99 -32.76
C SER A 305 0.05 18.40 -32.84
N TYR A 306 -0.29 19.04 -31.72
CA TYR A 306 -0.78 20.41 -31.71
C TYR A 306 0.33 21.39 -32.11
N ASP A 307 -0.03 22.62 -32.45
CA ASP A 307 0.97 23.65 -32.77
C ASP A 307 1.67 24.14 -31.49
N HIS A 308 2.85 23.62 -31.20
CA HIS A 308 3.68 24.00 -30.04
C HIS A 308 4.23 25.44 -30.14
N GLU A 309 4.24 26.04 -31.33
CA GLU A 309 4.70 27.42 -31.52
C GLU A 309 3.54 28.43 -31.39
N LYS A 310 2.39 28.10 -31.96
CA LYS A 310 1.17 28.91 -31.98
C LYS A 310 -0.07 28.12 -31.51
N PRO A 311 -0.10 27.67 -30.24
CA PRO A 311 -1.17 26.82 -29.73
C PRO A 311 -2.53 27.53 -29.69
N ILE A 312 -3.62 26.78 -29.85
CA ILE A 312 -5.00 27.30 -29.77
C ILE A 312 -5.76 26.59 -28.64
N GLN A 313 -6.35 27.35 -27.71
CA GLN A 313 -7.00 26.78 -26.52
C GLN A 313 -8.11 25.77 -26.84
N SER A 314 -8.91 26.01 -27.89
CA SER A 314 -9.96 25.06 -28.29
C SER A 314 -9.40 23.74 -28.83
N ASP A 315 -8.26 23.79 -29.52
CA ASP A 315 -7.58 22.59 -30.03
C ASP A 315 -6.98 21.79 -28.87
N ILE A 316 -6.27 22.47 -27.94
CA ILE A 316 -5.75 21.87 -26.70
C ILE A 316 -6.85 21.13 -25.94
N ASN A 317 -7.98 21.80 -25.68
CA ASN A 317 -9.11 21.21 -24.95
C ASN A 317 -9.68 19.98 -25.67
N SER A 318 -9.81 20.05 -26.99
CA SER A 318 -10.35 18.96 -27.81
C SER A 318 -9.42 17.74 -27.79
N ARG A 319 -8.11 17.96 -27.90
CA ARG A 319 -7.09 16.90 -27.82
C ARG A 319 -7.03 16.27 -26.43
N LEU A 320 -7.10 17.06 -25.37
CA LEU A 320 -7.16 16.56 -24.00
C LEU A 320 -8.38 15.67 -23.76
N GLU A 321 -9.56 16.08 -24.25
CA GLU A 321 -10.77 15.26 -24.17
C GLU A 321 -10.62 13.95 -24.95
N ALA A 322 -10.10 14.01 -26.18
CA ALA A 322 -9.87 12.83 -27.01
C ALA A 322 -8.87 11.85 -26.38
N LEU A 323 -7.74 12.34 -25.87
CA LEU A 323 -6.73 11.54 -25.18
C LEU A 323 -7.31 10.85 -23.94
N ASN A 324 -8.07 11.59 -23.12
CA ASN A 324 -8.72 11.03 -21.94
C ASN A 324 -9.71 9.91 -22.29
N LYS A 325 -10.47 10.08 -23.36
CA LYS A 325 -11.40 9.07 -23.85
C LYS A 325 -10.68 7.83 -24.35
N ALA A 326 -9.63 7.99 -25.16
CA ALA A 326 -8.81 6.89 -25.65
C ALA A 326 -8.16 6.12 -24.50
N PHE A 327 -7.61 6.84 -23.52
CA PHE A 327 -6.98 6.25 -22.35
C PHE A 327 -7.96 5.44 -21.47
N ALA A 328 -9.17 5.97 -21.25
CA ALA A 328 -10.21 5.23 -20.54
C ALA A 328 -10.61 3.94 -21.28
N GLN A 329 -10.69 3.99 -22.62
CA GLN A 329 -10.94 2.81 -23.44
C GLN A 329 -9.80 1.81 -23.35
N PHE A 330 -8.54 2.24 -23.50
CA PHE A 330 -7.35 1.40 -23.35
C PHE A 330 -7.39 0.63 -22.03
N LYS A 331 -7.57 1.33 -20.90
CA LYS A 331 -7.67 0.70 -19.57
C LYS A 331 -8.80 -0.32 -19.45
N SER A 332 -9.92 -0.11 -20.14
CA SER A 332 -11.06 -1.04 -20.11
C SER A 332 -10.83 -2.35 -20.87
N GLN A 333 -9.84 -2.38 -21.76
CA GLN A 333 -9.48 -3.54 -22.58
C GLN A 333 -8.32 -4.34 -22.00
N GLN A 334 -7.66 -3.81 -20.96
CA GLN A 334 -6.55 -4.49 -20.30
C GLN A 334 -7.03 -5.80 -19.67
N LYS A 335 -6.29 -6.87 -19.96
CA LYS A 335 -6.57 -8.20 -19.44
C LYS A 335 -6.43 -8.23 -17.91
N MET A 336 -7.44 -8.75 -17.21
CA MET A 336 -7.45 -8.86 -15.75
C MET A 336 -7.81 -10.30 -15.31
N PRO A 337 -7.34 -10.78 -14.15
CA PRO A 337 -7.75 -12.07 -13.61
C PRO A 337 -9.28 -12.17 -13.46
N GLU A 338 -9.83 -13.32 -13.82
CA GLU A 338 -11.27 -13.60 -13.75
C GLU A 338 -11.73 -13.82 -12.32
N VAL A 339 -12.93 -13.33 -12.01
CA VAL A 339 -13.56 -13.54 -10.71
C VAL A 339 -14.00 -15.00 -10.58
N ASN A 340 -13.78 -15.58 -9.39
CA ASN A 340 -14.10 -16.97 -9.02
C ASN A 340 -13.29 -18.08 -9.71
N GLN A 341 -12.41 -17.76 -10.66
CA GLN A 341 -11.44 -18.73 -11.17
C GLN A 341 -10.34 -18.99 -10.13
N TRP A 342 -9.86 -20.25 -10.06
CA TRP A 342 -8.78 -20.64 -9.17
C TRP A 342 -7.42 -20.35 -9.81
N TYR A 343 -6.53 -19.76 -9.02
CA TYR A 343 -5.19 -19.36 -9.43
C TYR A 343 -4.14 -19.82 -8.43
N LEU A 344 -2.94 -20.09 -8.92
CA LEU A 344 -1.72 -19.94 -8.15
C LEU A 344 -1.30 -18.47 -8.26
N ILE A 345 -1.01 -17.81 -7.12
CA ILE A 345 -0.56 -16.41 -7.11
C ILE A 345 0.94 -16.39 -6.90
N SER A 346 1.71 -16.14 -7.96
CA SER A 346 3.17 -16.27 -8.01
C SER A 346 3.87 -14.93 -7.94
N ASN A 347 4.99 -14.87 -7.22
CA ASN A 347 5.77 -13.64 -7.07
C ASN A 347 6.64 -13.35 -8.31
N MET A 348 6.78 -12.07 -8.66
CA MET A 348 7.44 -11.61 -9.89
C MET A 348 8.76 -10.85 -9.64
N ASP A 349 9.36 -10.98 -8.45
CA ASP A 349 10.61 -10.29 -8.10
C ASP A 349 11.74 -10.55 -9.11
N GLN A 350 12.47 -9.52 -9.51
CA GLN A 350 13.64 -9.59 -10.39
C GLN A 350 14.81 -8.77 -9.82
N GLU A 351 14.62 -8.13 -8.67
CA GLU A 351 15.60 -7.18 -8.11
C GLU A 351 16.54 -7.83 -7.10
N ARG A 352 16.05 -8.83 -6.36
CA ARG A 352 16.88 -9.49 -5.35
C ARG A 352 17.87 -10.46 -6.01
N PRO A 353 19.16 -10.41 -5.64
CA PRO A 353 20.20 -11.26 -6.25
C PRO A 353 20.00 -12.74 -5.92
N GLY A 354 19.26 -13.05 -4.85
CA GLY A 354 18.86 -14.41 -4.50
C GLY A 354 19.97 -15.26 -3.90
N TYR A 355 19.61 -16.08 -2.91
CA TYR A 355 20.41 -17.21 -2.45
C TYR A 355 19.49 -18.42 -2.22
N ASP A 356 19.89 -19.57 -2.74
CA ASP A 356 19.01 -20.75 -2.89
C ASP A 356 18.79 -21.58 -1.62
N GLN A 357 19.70 -21.51 -0.63
CA GLN A 357 19.68 -22.51 0.44
C GLN A 357 18.96 -22.03 1.71
N ASP A 358 17.89 -22.75 2.05
CA ASP A 358 17.47 -22.94 3.43
C ASP A 358 18.58 -23.70 4.18
N GLY A 359 19.59 -22.97 4.68
CA GLY A 359 20.44 -23.49 5.76
C GLY A 359 21.94 -23.70 5.54
N ASP A 360 22.60 -23.13 4.52
CA ASP A 360 24.07 -23.14 4.49
C ASP A 360 24.65 -21.73 4.48
N GLY A 361 25.06 -21.26 5.66
CA GLY A 361 26.32 -20.52 5.85
C GLY A 361 26.65 -19.29 4.99
N GLY A 362 25.71 -18.78 4.19
CA GLY A 362 25.91 -17.64 3.31
C GLY A 362 26.22 -16.40 4.14
N THR A 363 27.32 -15.72 3.80
CA THR A 363 27.81 -14.56 4.57
C THR A 363 26.93 -13.30 4.42
N SER A 364 25.81 -13.38 3.71
CA SER A 364 24.76 -12.34 3.64
C SER A 364 23.35 -12.96 3.78
N ASN A 365 23.02 -13.47 4.96
CA ASN A 365 21.68 -13.97 5.34
C ASN A 365 20.64 -12.84 5.54
N SER A 366 20.62 -11.85 4.66
CA SER A 366 19.69 -10.73 4.76
C SER A 366 18.32 -11.12 4.23
N ILE A 367 17.27 -10.77 4.96
CA ILE A 367 15.88 -10.90 4.48
C ILE A 367 15.62 -10.09 3.20
N TYR A 368 16.48 -9.11 2.91
CA TYR A 368 16.38 -8.27 1.71
C TYR A 368 16.95 -8.93 0.44
N ASP A 369 17.70 -10.02 0.56
CA ASP A 369 18.39 -10.67 -0.56
C ASP A 369 17.80 -12.03 -0.96
N ARG A 370 16.73 -12.49 -0.28
CA ARG A 370 16.18 -13.84 -0.49
C ARG A 370 15.40 -13.95 -1.81
N PHE A 371 15.56 -15.08 -2.51
CA PHE A 371 14.88 -15.35 -3.77
C PHE A 371 13.38 -15.56 -3.53
N CYS A 372 12.56 -14.69 -4.12
CA CYS A 372 11.10 -14.73 -4.01
C CYS A 372 10.41 -15.06 -5.32
N ASN A 373 11.02 -14.75 -6.47
CA ASN A 373 10.46 -15.00 -7.81
C ASN A 373 9.95 -16.44 -7.96
N GLY A 374 8.86 -16.61 -8.68
CA GLY A 374 8.25 -17.92 -8.93
C GLY A 374 7.47 -18.45 -7.74
N ASN A 375 7.88 -18.25 -6.49
CA ASN A 375 7.14 -18.78 -5.32
C ASN A 375 5.68 -18.31 -5.28
N VAL A 376 4.78 -19.20 -4.82
CA VAL A 376 3.35 -18.93 -4.69
C VAL A 376 2.95 -18.58 -3.26
N ILE A 377 1.84 -17.86 -3.10
CA ILE A 377 1.21 -17.64 -1.80
C ILE A 377 0.60 -18.94 -1.28
N LEU A 378 0.90 -19.29 -0.03
CA LEU A 378 0.46 -20.53 0.64
C LEU A 378 -0.31 -20.21 1.91
N ALA A 379 -1.55 -20.70 1.99
CA ALA A 379 -2.35 -20.65 3.21
C ALA A 379 -1.69 -21.52 4.30
N PRO A 380 -1.64 -21.07 5.57
CA PRO A 380 -1.05 -21.85 6.64
C PRO A 380 -1.93 -23.07 6.96
N THR A 381 -1.32 -24.25 7.06
CA THR A 381 -2.02 -25.50 7.43
C THR A 381 -2.58 -25.51 8.85
N THR A 382 -2.12 -24.59 9.71
CA THR A 382 -2.71 -24.37 11.04
C THR A 382 -4.09 -23.73 10.95
N ASN A 383 -4.40 -23.05 9.83
CA ASN A 383 -5.58 -22.20 9.62
C ASN A 383 -5.90 -21.31 10.84
N ALA A 384 -4.85 -20.79 11.47
CA ALA A 384 -4.97 -19.94 12.64
C ALA A 384 -5.33 -18.51 12.22
N THR A 385 -6.47 -18.03 12.71
CA THR A 385 -6.93 -16.66 12.50
C THR A 385 -6.60 -15.80 13.72
N LYS A 386 -6.60 -14.47 13.54
CA LYS A 386 -6.23 -13.56 14.62
C LYS A 386 -7.14 -13.66 15.84
N ASP A 387 -8.43 -13.89 15.60
CA ASP A 387 -9.45 -14.03 16.65
C ASP A 387 -9.33 -15.35 17.43
N ALA A 388 -8.78 -16.39 16.80
CA ALA A 388 -8.64 -17.71 17.39
C ALA A 388 -7.33 -17.87 18.17
N TYR A 389 -6.20 -17.60 17.51
CA TYR A 389 -4.85 -17.67 18.09
C TYR A 389 -3.84 -17.08 17.12
N TRP A 390 -3.01 -16.13 17.56
CA TRP A 390 -2.09 -15.42 16.69
C TRP A 390 -0.67 -15.33 17.23
N SER A 391 0.26 -15.89 16.46
CA SER A 391 1.70 -15.66 16.53
C SER A 391 2.10 -15.07 15.17
N GLU A 392 2.62 -13.83 15.18
CA GLU A 392 2.86 -13.04 13.95
C GLU A 392 3.70 -13.77 12.91
N TRP A 393 4.61 -14.64 13.33
CA TRP A 393 5.52 -15.34 12.42
C TRP A 393 5.09 -16.76 12.11
N GLU A 394 4.52 -17.47 13.08
CA GLU A 394 4.18 -18.89 12.93
C GLU A 394 2.87 -19.08 12.17
N ASN A 395 1.91 -18.16 12.36
CA ASN A 395 0.57 -18.26 11.77
C ASN A 395 0.38 -17.36 10.53
N ALA A 396 1.42 -16.60 10.14
CA ALA A 396 1.38 -15.80 8.93
C ALA A 396 1.21 -16.68 7.68
N ILE A 397 0.52 -16.11 6.70
CA ILE A 397 0.50 -16.64 5.34
C ILE A 397 1.93 -16.70 4.83
N LYS A 398 2.26 -17.83 4.21
CA LYS A 398 3.60 -18.15 3.73
C LYS A 398 3.67 -17.94 2.23
N TRP A 399 4.88 -18.00 1.71
CA TRP A 399 5.11 -18.18 0.29
C TRP A 399 6.22 -19.22 0.09
N GLY A 400 6.15 -19.98 -1.00
CA GLY A 400 7.08 -21.08 -1.28
C GLY A 400 6.74 -21.85 -2.55
N GLY A 401 7.17 -23.10 -2.64
CA GLY A 401 6.75 -24.01 -3.71
C GLY A 401 7.55 -23.90 -5.00
N TYR A 402 8.71 -23.24 -5.01
CA TYR A 402 9.56 -23.12 -6.20
C TYR A 402 10.99 -23.55 -5.90
N ASN A 403 11.50 -24.47 -6.71
CA ASN A 403 12.89 -24.92 -6.66
C ASN A 403 13.74 -24.04 -7.60
N HIS A 404 14.53 -23.16 -7.00
CA HIS A 404 15.38 -22.21 -7.71
C HIS A 404 16.60 -22.84 -8.36
N ALA A 405 17.11 -23.95 -7.79
CA ALA A 405 18.25 -24.67 -8.35
C ALA A 405 17.92 -25.28 -9.72
N ASP A 406 16.69 -25.79 -9.88
CA ASP A 406 16.21 -26.42 -11.10
C ASP A 406 15.28 -25.50 -11.91
N ASN A 407 15.07 -24.27 -11.45
CA ASN A 407 14.14 -23.29 -12.02
C ASN A 407 12.77 -23.88 -12.36
N SER A 408 12.16 -24.57 -11.39
CA SER A 408 10.92 -25.32 -11.58
C SER A 408 9.99 -25.24 -10.38
N ARG A 409 8.70 -25.40 -10.63
CA ARG A 409 7.66 -25.51 -9.62
C ARG A 409 7.75 -26.87 -8.91
N GLU A 410 7.56 -26.91 -7.60
CA GLU A 410 7.43 -28.18 -6.88
C GLU A 410 6.13 -28.89 -7.32
N ASP A 411 6.23 -30.18 -7.68
CA ASP A 411 5.12 -30.93 -8.31
C ASP A 411 3.81 -30.90 -7.51
N TYR A 412 3.87 -30.89 -6.18
CA TYR A 412 2.67 -30.91 -5.34
C TYR A 412 1.85 -29.62 -5.40
N ILE A 413 2.44 -28.49 -5.85
CA ILE A 413 1.75 -27.19 -5.87
C ILE A 413 0.55 -27.22 -6.82
N ALA A 414 0.62 -28.01 -7.90
CA ALA A 414 -0.46 -28.11 -8.88
C ALA A 414 -1.76 -28.72 -8.32
N THR A 415 -1.67 -29.51 -7.25
CA THR A 415 -2.81 -30.19 -6.61
C THR A 415 -3.05 -29.75 -5.16
N ASP A 416 -2.16 -28.93 -4.58
CA ASP A 416 -2.27 -28.45 -3.21
C ASP A 416 -3.34 -27.35 -3.06
N PRO A 417 -4.44 -27.62 -2.33
CA PRO A 417 -5.50 -26.64 -2.14
C PRO A 417 -5.08 -25.42 -1.31
N TYR A 418 -3.98 -25.48 -0.57
CA TYR A 418 -3.45 -24.34 0.20
C TYR A 418 -2.69 -23.33 -0.68
N ALA A 419 -2.27 -23.73 -1.89
CA ALA A 419 -1.66 -22.85 -2.88
C ALA A 419 -2.67 -22.16 -3.81
N MET A 420 -3.93 -22.61 -3.79
CA MET A 420 -4.97 -22.16 -4.72
C MET A 420 -5.84 -21.06 -4.10
N TRP A 421 -5.97 -19.96 -4.83
CA TRP A 421 -6.71 -18.78 -4.43
C TRP A 421 -7.65 -18.31 -5.53
N ARG A 422 -8.79 -17.71 -5.16
CA ARG A 422 -9.68 -17.05 -6.12
C ARG A 422 -10.03 -15.64 -5.67
N LEU A 423 -10.33 -14.79 -6.65
CA LEU A 423 -10.88 -13.46 -6.40
C LEU A 423 -12.40 -13.56 -6.26
N VAL A 424 -12.93 -13.11 -5.13
CA VAL A 424 -14.37 -12.98 -4.89
C VAL A 424 -14.70 -11.49 -4.91
N LYS A 425 -15.55 -11.06 -5.85
CA LYS A 425 -15.94 -9.65 -5.96
C LYS A 425 -16.68 -9.19 -4.70
N MET A 426 -16.32 -8.00 -4.21
CA MET A 426 -17.00 -7.35 -3.10
C MET A 426 -17.80 -6.14 -3.62
N ASP A 427 -19.09 -6.08 -3.30
CA ASP A 427 -19.95 -4.97 -3.69
C ASP A 427 -20.05 -3.93 -2.56
N ASN A 428 -20.04 -2.65 -2.94
CA ASN A 428 -20.27 -1.49 -2.05
C ASN A 428 -19.35 -1.42 -0.81
N VAL A 429 -18.04 -1.63 -0.99
CA VAL A 429 -17.06 -1.42 0.09
C VAL A 429 -17.06 0.06 0.48
N GLU A 430 -17.35 0.34 1.76
CA GLU A 430 -17.54 1.71 2.25
C GLU A 430 -16.27 2.56 2.05
N GLY A 431 -16.41 3.67 1.33
CA GLY A 431 -15.34 4.62 1.11
C GLY A 431 -14.35 4.24 0.02
N GLU A 432 -14.67 3.25 -0.82
CA GLU A 432 -13.88 2.88 -2.00
C GLU A 432 -14.67 3.12 -3.29
N ASP A 433 -14.06 3.89 -4.20
CA ASP A 433 -14.63 4.19 -5.53
C ASP A 433 -14.18 3.17 -6.60
N GLU A 434 -13.12 2.41 -6.31
CA GLU A 434 -12.58 1.35 -7.17
C GLU A 434 -13.12 -0.03 -6.75
N PRO A 435 -13.22 -0.99 -7.69
CA PRO A 435 -13.67 -2.34 -7.36
C PRO A 435 -12.71 -3.02 -6.37
N CYS A 436 -13.28 -3.66 -5.36
CA CYS A 436 -12.56 -4.46 -4.37
C CYS A 436 -12.89 -5.96 -4.50
N TYR A 437 -11.94 -6.78 -4.08
CA TYR A 437 -12.04 -8.23 -4.11
C TYR A 437 -11.54 -8.82 -2.79
N ALA A 438 -12.14 -9.91 -2.34
CA ALA A 438 -11.56 -10.78 -1.32
C ALA A 438 -10.76 -11.90 -1.99
N ILE A 439 -9.63 -12.27 -1.40
CA ILE A 439 -8.75 -13.34 -1.92
C ILE A 439 -9.00 -14.59 -1.08
N GLN A 440 -9.76 -15.55 -1.62
CA GLN A 440 -10.27 -16.72 -0.88
C GLN A 440 -9.42 -17.98 -1.14
N SER A 441 -9.06 -18.70 -0.09
CA SER A 441 -8.31 -19.97 -0.15
C SER A 441 -9.21 -21.14 -0.53
N ARG A 442 -8.71 -22.02 -1.40
CA ARG A 442 -9.44 -23.24 -1.76
C ARG A 442 -9.52 -24.26 -0.63
N ALA A 443 -8.45 -24.42 0.14
CA ALA A 443 -8.38 -25.38 1.24
C ALA A 443 -9.37 -25.09 2.36
N THR A 444 -9.52 -23.81 2.73
CA THR A 444 -10.22 -23.40 3.95
C THR A 444 -11.50 -22.60 3.69
N GLY A 445 -11.63 -22.00 2.51
CA GLY A 445 -12.68 -21.02 2.19
C GLY A 445 -12.54 -19.67 2.91
N HIS A 446 -11.52 -19.51 3.76
CA HIS A 446 -11.19 -18.24 4.42
C HIS A 446 -10.41 -17.33 3.47
N TYR A 447 -10.13 -16.11 3.91
CA TYR A 447 -9.57 -15.05 3.09
C TYR A 447 -8.17 -14.63 3.56
N ILE A 448 -7.36 -14.07 2.66
CA ILE A 448 -6.16 -13.33 3.05
C ILE A 448 -6.61 -12.09 3.82
N GLY A 449 -6.07 -11.88 5.02
CA GLY A 449 -6.21 -10.66 5.80
C GLY A 449 -4.86 -9.99 6.07
N VAL A 450 -4.91 -8.71 6.45
CA VAL A 450 -3.73 -7.92 6.85
C VAL A 450 -3.85 -7.49 8.30
N TYR A 451 -2.79 -7.70 9.08
CA TYR A 451 -2.79 -7.46 10.52
C TYR A 451 -1.76 -6.43 10.97
N GLY A 452 -1.60 -5.37 10.18
CA GLY A 452 -0.78 -4.21 10.51
C GLY A 452 -0.54 -3.34 9.28
N ASN A 453 -0.23 -2.07 9.51
CA ASN A 453 0.25 -1.18 8.47
C ASN A 453 1.67 -1.60 8.04
N GLN A 454 2.39 -0.83 7.21
CA GLN A 454 3.75 -1.11 6.74
C GLN A 454 4.62 -2.01 7.66
N SER A 455 5.06 -3.16 7.12
CA SER A 455 5.60 -4.36 7.81
C SER A 455 4.59 -5.27 8.50
N GLY A 456 3.30 -5.06 8.26
CA GLY A 456 2.21 -5.81 8.87
C GLY A 456 2.14 -7.20 8.28
N THR A 457 2.10 -8.21 9.13
CA THR A 457 1.99 -9.61 8.69
C THR A 457 0.58 -9.90 8.17
N SER A 458 0.51 -10.73 7.13
CA SER A 458 -0.76 -11.22 6.59
C SER A 458 -1.09 -12.59 7.17
N GLY A 459 -2.35 -12.84 7.47
CA GLY A 459 -2.83 -14.11 8.00
C GLY A 459 -4.23 -14.44 7.50
N MET A 460 -4.77 -15.58 7.91
CA MET A 460 -6.12 -15.98 7.50
C MET A 460 -7.18 -15.14 8.22
N SER A 461 -8.23 -14.74 7.50
CA SER A 461 -9.41 -14.04 8.00
C SER A 461 -10.67 -14.87 7.71
N VAL A 462 -11.56 -14.99 8.68
CA VAL A 462 -12.88 -15.63 8.47
C VAL A 462 -13.81 -14.74 7.65
N GLU A 463 -13.73 -13.42 7.86
CA GLU A 463 -14.50 -12.44 7.11
C GLU A 463 -13.75 -12.00 5.84
N PRO A 464 -14.45 -11.71 4.73
CA PRO A 464 -13.85 -11.14 3.53
C PRO A 464 -13.11 -9.82 3.82
N VAL A 465 -11.87 -9.71 3.36
CA VAL A 465 -11.05 -8.49 3.46
C VAL A 465 -10.90 -7.87 2.07
N PRO A 466 -11.15 -6.55 1.91
CA PRO A 466 -11.12 -5.91 0.59
C PRO A 466 -9.70 -5.64 0.12
N TYR A 467 -9.41 -6.02 -1.13
CA TYR A 467 -8.17 -5.72 -1.85
C TYR A 467 -8.45 -5.01 -3.18
N HIS A 468 -7.63 -4.03 -3.50
CA HIS A 468 -7.45 -3.56 -4.87
C HIS A 468 -6.42 -4.45 -5.59
N ILE A 469 -6.77 -4.85 -6.80
CA ILE A 469 -5.90 -5.61 -7.71
C ILE A 469 -5.50 -4.62 -8.82
N THR A 470 -4.28 -4.10 -8.77
CA THR A 470 -3.84 -3.02 -9.68
C THR A 470 -2.69 -3.48 -10.56
N LEU A 471 -2.72 -3.08 -11.82
CA LEU A 471 -1.68 -3.41 -12.80
C LEU A 471 -0.41 -2.60 -12.53
N ALA A 472 0.73 -3.28 -12.39
CA ALA A 472 2.04 -2.67 -12.22
C ALA A 472 2.77 -2.49 -13.58
N LYS A 473 2.75 -3.54 -14.40
CA LYS A 473 3.26 -3.65 -15.77
C LYS A 473 2.70 -4.93 -16.41
N SER A 474 3.04 -5.23 -17.66
CA SER A 474 2.77 -6.54 -18.28
C SER A 474 3.11 -7.69 -17.34
N GLY A 475 2.12 -8.55 -17.10
CA GLY A 475 2.22 -9.76 -16.29
C GLY A 475 2.34 -9.54 -14.77
N ALA A 476 2.38 -8.30 -14.28
CA ALA A 476 2.64 -8.01 -12.88
C ALA A 476 1.55 -7.12 -12.26
N LEU A 477 1.03 -7.54 -11.11
CA LEU A 477 -0.02 -6.86 -10.37
C LEU A 477 0.41 -6.59 -8.92
N PHE A 478 -0.07 -5.49 -8.37
CA PHE A 478 -0.06 -5.23 -6.93
C PHE A 478 -1.38 -5.69 -6.29
N LEU A 479 -1.25 -6.27 -5.10
CA LEU A 479 -2.37 -6.71 -4.27
C LEU A 479 -2.39 -5.83 -3.02
N THR A 480 -3.26 -4.82 -2.98
CA THR A 480 -3.25 -3.81 -1.91
C THR A 480 -4.51 -3.91 -1.07
N CYS A 481 -4.38 -4.24 0.21
CA CYS A 481 -5.51 -4.22 1.13
C CYS A 481 -6.09 -2.81 1.21
N ALA A 482 -7.39 -2.68 0.96
CA ALA A 482 -8.14 -1.42 0.92
C ALA A 482 -8.64 -0.99 2.31
N ASP A 483 -8.53 -1.86 3.33
CA ASP A 483 -8.90 -1.51 4.70
C ASP A 483 -8.01 -0.36 5.22
N LYS A 484 -8.62 0.79 5.46
CA LYS A 484 -7.93 2.04 5.85
C LYS A 484 -7.37 1.99 7.27
N VAL A 485 -7.84 1.08 8.12
CA VAL A 485 -7.32 0.89 9.48
C VAL A 485 -6.16 -0.10 9.46
N ALA A 486 -6.33 -1.23 8.76
CA ALA A 486 -5.31 -2.25 8.68
C ALA A 486 -4.11 -1.84 7.81
N ASN A 487 -4.33 -1.10 6.71
CA ASN A 487 -3.29 -0.72 5.74
C ASN A 487 -3.36 0.77 5.38
N SER A 488 -3.24 1.65 6.37
CA SER A 488 -3.38 3.10 6.16
C SER A 488 -2.30 3.71 5.24
N ASN A 489 -1.13 3.08 5.07
CA ASN A 489 -0.10 3.52 4.11
C ASN A 489 -0.38 3.05 2.67
N LYS A 490 -1.44 2.26 2.44
CA LYS A 490 -1.84 1.74 1.12
C LYS A 490 -0.72 0.99 0.40
N VAL A 491 0.06 0.19 1.14
CA VAL A 491 1.18 -0.57 0.56
C VAL A 491 0.74 -1.99 0.17
N PRO A 492 1.30 -2.56 -0.90
CA PRO A 492 0.90 -3.88 -1.41
C PRO A 492 1.40 -5.04 -0.53
N LEU A 493 0.83 -6.23 -0.77
CA LEU A 493 1.35 -7.50 -0.26
C LEU A 493 2.75 -7.76 -0.82
N HIS A 494 3.64 -8.20 0.05
CA HIS A 494 5.07 -8.30 -0.19
C HIS A 494 5.61 -9.65 0.27
N ALA A 495 6.38 -10.30 -0.61
CA ALA A 495 7.13 -11.50 -0.27
C ALA A 495 8.35 -11.13 0.60
N ASP A 496 8.19 -11.22 1.92
CA ASP A 496 9.26 -10.94 2.86
C ASP A 496 10.21 -12.13 2.97
N GLY A 497 11.52 -11.86 2.96
CA GLY A 497 12.56 -12.89 3.01
C GLY A 497 12.48 -13.85 4.20
N ARG A 498 11.66 -13.63 5.23
CA ARG A 498 11.34 -14.63 6.27
C ARG A 498 10.38 -15.73 5.79
N LYS A 499 10.05 -15.77 4.50
CA LYS A 499 9.07 -16.70 3.88
C LYS A 499 7.65 -16.48 4.36
N ILE A 500 7.29 -15.22 4.55
CA ILE A 500 5.98 -14.78 5.01
C ILE A 500 5.49 -13.63 4.14
N LEU A 501 4.18 -13.44 4.14
CA LEU A 501 3.55 -12.32 3.47
C LEU A 501 3.39 -11.14 4.44
N VAL A 502 3.87 -9.96 4.02
CA VAL A 502 3.74 -8.71 4.78
C VAL A 502 3.20 -7.60 3.89
N THR A 503 2.97 -6.40 4.43
CA THR A 503 2.65 -5.19 3.67
C THR A 503 3.88 -4.31 3.51
N TRP A 504 4.40 -4.14 2.29
CA TRP A 504 5.56 -3.28 2.02
C TRP A 504 5.61 -2.89 0.54
N SER A 505 6.10 -1.68 0.23
CA SER A 505 6.25 -1.23 -1.17
C SER A 505 7.57 -1.66 -1.78
N SER A 506 7.55 -2.01 -3.06
CA SER A 506 8.74 -2.22 -3.90
C SER A 506 8.56 -1.53 -5.25
N SER A 507 9.57 -1.59 -6.12
CA SER A 507 9.37 -1.26 -7.52
C SER A 507 8.43 -2.26 -8.20
N VAL A 508 8.08 -1.98 -9.46
CA VAL A 508 7.31 -2.87 -10.35
C VAL A 508 8.05 -4.16 -10.75
N ASN A 509 9.35 -4.25 -10.46
CA ASN A 509 10.16 -5.46 -10.65
C ASN A 509 10.45 -6.14 -9.31
N GLY A 510 9.93 -5.61 -8.20
CA GLY A 510 10.28 -6.04 -6.87
C GLY A 510 9.34 -7.09 -6.28
N PRO A 511 9.63 -7.53 -5.05
CA PRO A 511 8.93 -8.59 -4.29
C PRO A 511 7.48 -8.28 -3.90
N SER A 512 6.96 -7.09 -4.18
CA SER A 512 5.54 -6.77 -3.96
C SER A 512 4.67 -6.99 -5.18
N THR A 513 5.22 -7.50 -6.29
CA THR A 513 4.49 -7.79 -7.51
C THR A 513 4.18 -9.28 -7.66
N TRP A 514 2.99 -9.57 -8.18
CA TRP A 514 2.43 -10.92 -8.29
C TRP A 514 1.79 -11.13 -9.66
N THR A 515 1.79 -12.37 -10.13
CA THR A 515 1.02 -12.81 -11.30
C THR A 515 0.02 -13.89 -10.90
N PHE A 516 -1.02 -14.07 -11.71
CA PHE A 516 -2.06 -15.08 -11.50
C PHE A 516 -1.91 -16.18 -12.56
N GLU A 517 -1.59 -17.40 -12.14
CA GLU A 517 -1.49 -18.58 -12.99
C GLU A 517 -2.78 -19.40 -12.85
N PRO A 518 -3.62 -19.52 -13.88
CA PRO A 518 -4.84 -20.34 -13.80
C PRO A 518 -4.52 -21.77 -13.37
N VAL A 519 -5.25 -22.29 -12.40
CA VAL A 519 -5.19 -23.72 -12.06
C VAL A 519 -5.80 -24.52 -13.21
N ASP A 520 -5.14 -25.61 -13.61
CA ASP A 520 -5.60 -26.48 -14.70
C ASP A 520 -7.02 -26.99 -14.42
N GLU A 521 -7.91 -26.88 -15.41
CA GLU A 521 -9.29 -27.36 -15.32
C GLU A 521 -9.38 -28.90 -15.27
N ASN A 522 -8.31 -29.61 -15.65
CA ASN A 522 -8.26 -31.07 -15.73
C ASN A 522 -7.79 -31.75 -14.42
N ILE A 523 -7.55 -31.01 -13.33
CA ILE A 523 -7.23 -31.65 -12.05
C ILE A 523 -8.41 -32.49 -11.57
N GLU A 524 -8.17 -33.77 -11.29
CA GLU A 524 -9.24 -34.69 -10.86
C GLU A 524 -9.55 -34.56 -9.37
N ASN A 525 -8.56 -34.15 -8.58
CA ASN A 525 -8.60 -34.08 -7.13
C ASN A 525 -7.63 -33.02 -6.59
N LEU A 526 -7.87 -32.63 -5.34
CA LEU A 526 -6.93 -31.90 -4.50
C LEU A 526 -6.12 -32.90 -3.66
N GLU A 527 -4.94 -32.54 -3.20
CA GLU A 527 -4.07 -33.44 -2.44
C GLU A 527 -3.54 -32.77 -1.17
N ILE A 528 -3.60 -33.50 -0.05
CA ILE A 528 -2.97 -33.10 1.22
C ILE A 528 -2.12 -34.23 1.78
N ASP A 529 -1.09 -33.88 2.55
CA ASP A 529 -0.31 -34.88 3.29
C ASP A 529 -1.02 -35.29 4.58
N VAL A 530 -1.12 -36.60 4.79
CA VAL A 530 -1.52 -37.20 6.07
C VAL A 530 -0.45 -38.18 6.54
N ASN A 531 -0.29 -38.29 7.87
CA ASN A 531 0.68 -39.22 8.45
C ASN A 531 0.30 -40.66 8.12
N ASN A 532 1.25 -41.45 7.62
CA ASN A 532 1.07 -42.87 7.42
C ASN A 532 1.12 -43.62 8.78
N ASN A 533 0.44 -44.77 8.86
CA ASN A 533 0.39 -45.65 10.03
C ASN A 533 -0.20 -45.01 11.30
N GLU A 534 -1.02 -43.97 11.14
CA GLU A 534 -1.66 -43.21 12.21
C GLU A 534 -3.09 -42.84 11.84
N ALA A 535 -3.93 -42.65 12.87
CA ALA A 535 -5.26 -42.06 12.73
C ALA A 535 -5.20 -40.55 12.98
N THR A 536 -5.91 -39.76 12.18
CA THR A 536 -6.07 -38.32 12.37
C THR A 536 -7.54 -37.93 12.26
N ILE A 537 -7.92 -36.79 12.80
CA ILE A 537 -9.27 -36.22 12.64
C ILE A 537 -9.16 -35.09 11.64
N ILE A 538 -9.95 -35.13 10.57
CA ILE A 538 -10.04 -34.05 9.58
C ILE A 538 -11.48 -33.54 9.56
N THR A 539 -11.64 -32.21 9.53
CA THR A 539 -12.94 -31.55 9.39
C THR A 539 -12.87 -30.58 8.22
N LEU A 540 -13.63 -30.84 7.17
CA LEU A 540 -13.61 -30.06 5.94
C LEU A 540 -14.80 -29.09 5.91
N PRO A 541 -14.61 -27.84 5.46
CA PRO A 541 -15.72 -26.89 5.26
C PRO A 541 -16.55 -27.19 4.01
N TYR A 542 -16.34 -28.35 3.37
CA TYR A 542 -17.05 -28.83 2.20
C TYR A 542 -17.28 -30.34 2.33
N ALA A 543 -18.25 -30.86 1.57
CA ALA A 543 -18.58 -32.27 1.63
C ALA A 543 -17.46 -33.14 1.06
N TYR A 544 -17.32 -34.35 1.59
CA TYR A 544 -16.42 -35.40 1.11
C TYR A 544 -17.24 -36.64 0.74
N GLY A 545 -16.96 -37.27 -0.39
CA GLY A 545 -17.74 -38.41 -0.88
C GLY A 545 -19.18 -38.07 -1.23
N ALA A 546 -19.42 -36.85 -1.73
CA ALA A 546 -20.70 -36.48 -2.35
C ALA A 546 -20.85 -37.15 -3.73
N ASP A 547 -22.05 -37.11 -4.31
CA ASP A 547 -22.31 -37.69 -5.64
C ASP A 547 -21.35 -37.09 -6.68
N GLY A 548 -20.53 -37.95 -7.30
CA GLY A 548 -19.52 -37.56 -8.29
C GLY A 548 -18.10 -37.35 -7.74
N ASP A 549 -17.91 -37.36 -6.42
CA ASP A 549 -16.58 -37.33 -5.80
C ASP A 549 -15.91 -38.71 -5.86
N VAL A 550 -14.77 -38.80 -6.56
CA VAL A 550 -13.98 -40.03 -6.70
C VAL A 550 -12.97 -40.23 -5.57
N SER A 551 -12.73 -39.20 -4.76
CA SER A 551 -11.72 -39.19 -3.68
C SER A 551 -11.85 -40.37 -2.71
N PRO A 552 -13.05 -40.79 -2.24
CA PRO A 552 -13.17 -41.95 -1.36
C PRO A 552 -12.68 -43.26 -1.97
N ALA A 553 -12.96 -43.49 -3.26
CA ALA A 553 -12.53 -44.70 -3.96
C ALA A 553 -11.01 -44.69 -4.16
N THR A 554 -10.45 -43.58 -4.63
CA THR A 554 -9.01 -43.40 -4.84
C THR A 554 -8.23 -43.54 -3.52
N ASN A 555 -8.70 -42.90 -2.46
CA ASN A 555 -8.09 -43.02 -1.12
C ASN A 555 -8.07 -44.47 -0.63
N LYS A 556 -9.18 -45.20 -0.81
CA LYS A 556 -9.30 -46.60 -0.41
C LYS A 556 -8.31 -47.50 -1.17
N GLU A 557 -8.12 -47.27 -2.47
CA GLU A 557 -7.10 -47.98 -3.26
C GLU A 557 -5.68 -47.69 -2.78
N ASN A 558 -5.44 -46.47 -2.27
CA ASN A 558 -4.18 -46.03 -1.67
C ASN A 558 -4.03 -46.38 -0.17
N GLY A 559 -4.92 -47.21 0.38
CA GLY A 559 -4.84 -47.64 1.78
C GLY A 559 -5.23 -46.57 2.81
N ILE A 560 -6.00 -45.58 2.39
CA ILE A 560 -6.55 -44.53 3.26
C ILE A 560 -8.05 -44.80 3.46
N MET A 561 -8.43 -44.99 4.72
CA MET A 561 -9.78 -45.35 5.12
C MET A 561 -10.38 -44.28 6.03
N THR A 562 -11.68 -44.04 5.89
CA THR A 562 -12.42 -43.02 6.65
C THR A 562 -13.49 -43.67 7.53
N TYR A 563 -13.67 -43.10 8.73
CA TYR A 563 -14.51 -43.68 9.77
C TYR A 563 -15.31 -42.65 10.56
N GLY A 564 -16.49 -43.06 11.01
CA GLY A 564 -17.26 -42.39 12.06
C GLY A 564 -17.19 -43.17 13.39
N ILE A 565 -17.59 -42.53 14.49
CA ILE A 565 -17.65 -43.18 15.80
C ILE A 565 -18.93 -44.01 15.91
N LYS A 566 -18.79 -45.34 16.08
CA LYS A 566 -19.90 -46.25 16.36
C LYS A 566 -20.33 -46.20 17.82
N GLY A 567 -19.38 -46.11 18.74
CA GLY A 567 -19.63 -46.27 20.16
C GLY A 567 -18.37 -46.57 20.97
N VAL A 568 -18.55 -47.09 22.17
CA VAL A 568 -17.50 -47.53 23.09
C VAL A 568 -17.74 -48.99 23.49
N SER A 569 -16.67 -49.77 23.68
CA SER A 569 -16.76 -51.16 24.16
C SER A 569 -17.44 -51.26 25.54
N GLU A 570 -17.97 -52.44 25.86
CA GLU A 570 -18.70 -52.68 27.13
C GLU A 570 -17.86 -52.39 28.39
N ASP A 571 -16.55 -52.59 28.33
CA ASP A 571 -15.61 -52.31 29.40
C ASP A 571 -15.08 -50.86 29.38
N GLY A 572 -15.49 -50.06 28.39
CA GLY A 572 -15.05 -48.68 28.20
C GLY A 572 -13.59 -48.51 27.74
N SER A 573 -12.89 -49.59 27.37
CA SER A 573 -11.47 -49.54 27.05
C SER A 573 -11.16 -49.22 25.58
N LYS A 574 -12.15 -49.28 24.68
CA LYS A 574 -11.97 -49.08 23.25
C LYS A 574 -13.05 -48.19 22.63
N LEU A 575 -12.61 -47.29 21.75
CA LEU A 575 -13.50 -46.59 20.83
C LEU A 575 -13.77 -47.49 19.63
N LEU A 576 -15.04 -47.70 19.32
CA LEU A 576 -15.50 -48.53 18.22
C LEU A 576 -15.79 -47.62 17.02
N LEU A 577 -15.19 -47.92 15.88
CA LEU A 577 -15.35 -47.15 14.64
C LEU A 577 -16.10 -47.97 13.59
N TYR A 578 -16.89 -47.31 12.76
CA TYR A 578 -17.52 -47.89 11.58
C TYR A 578 -17.03 -47.18 10.34
N GLN A 579 -16.87 -47.91 9.24
CA GLN A 579 -16.44 -47.34 7.97
C GLN A 579 -17.56 -46.46 7.39
N LYS A 580 -17.19 -45.26 6.95
CA LYS A 580 -18.10 -44.28 6.35
C LYS A 580 -17.34 -43.56 5.26
N GLU A 581 -17.88 -43.50 4.04
CA GLU A 581 -17.17 -42.99 2.86
C GLU A 581 -17.71 -41.63 2.36
N SER A 582 -18.76 -41.09 2.99
CA SER A 582 -19.38 -39.81 2.63
C SER A 582 -19.66 -38.98 3.88
N PHE A 583 -19.25 -37.72 3.92
CA PHE A 583 -19.35 -36.79 5.05
C PHE A 583 -19.88 -35.44 4.56
N ALA A 584 -20.84 -34.86 5.28
CA ALA A 584 -21.32 -33.52 4.96
C ALA A 584 -20.25 -32.46 5.26
N ALA A 585 -20.39 -31.26 4.69
CA ALA A 585 -19.56 -30.12 5.09
C ALA A 585 -19.67 -29.90 6.61
N GLY A 586 -18.54 -29.73 7.27
CA GLY A 586 -18.45 -29.60 8.73
C GLY A 586 -18.64 -30.88 9.54
N GLU A 587 -18.83 -32.03 8.89
CA GLU A 587 -18.83 -33.32 9.56
C GLU A 587 -17.38 -33.84 9.71
N PRO A 588 -16.87 -34.03 10.94
CA PRO A 588 -15.52 -34.55 11.14
C PRO A 588 -15.43 -36.03 10.76
N MET A 589 -14.27 -36.43 10.25
CA MET A 589 -13.95 -37.82 9.90
C MET A 589 -12.67 -38.28 10.59
N ILE A 590 -12.62 -39.55 11.01
CA ILE A 590 -11.37 -40.19 11.41
C ILE A 590 -10.76 -40.80 10.16
N VAL A 591 -9.59 -40.30 9.77
CA VAL A 591 -8.80 -40.79 8.63
C VAL A 591 -7.69 -41.69 9.15
N VAL A 592 -7.57 -42.88 8.56
CA VAL A 592 -6.51 -43.83 8.88
C VAL A 592 -5.78 -44.17 7.60
N ALA A 593 -4.49 -43.85 7.56
CA ALA A 593 -3.60 -44.21 6.47
C ALA A 593 -2.73 -45.40 6.88
N GLY A 594 -2.63 -46.42 6.01
CA GLY A 594 -1.80 -47.59 6.27
C GLY A 594 -2.26 -48.42 7.48
N GLU A 595 -1.32 -49.14 8.10
CA GLU A 595 -1.61 -49.97 9.27
C GLU A 595 -1.24 -49.22 10.56
N LEU A 596 -2.20 -49.08 11.49
CA LEU A 596 -1.96 -48.37 12.75
C LEU A 596 -0.82 -48.99 13.56
N THR A 597 0.09 -48.14 14.05
CA THR A 597 1.16 -48.56 14.96
C THR A 597 1.07 -47.88 16.32
N ASN A 598 1.67 -48.51 17.34
CA ASN A 598 1.72 -47.98 18.70
C ASN A 598 2.88 -47.00 18.91
N ASN A 599 3.70 -46.75 17.89
CA ASN A 599 4.90 -45.91 17.99
C ASN A 599 4.59 -44.50 17.49
N ALA A 600 3.86 -43.74 18.30
CA ALA A 600 3.42 -42.39 17.96
C ALA A 600 4.57 -41.38 17.79
N ASP A 601 5.80 -41.72 18.20
CA ASP A 601 6.98 -40.85 18.24
C ASP A 601 8.07 -41.22 17.20
N ALA A 602 7.83 -42.20 16.31
CA ALA A 602 8.74 -42.44 15.17
C ALA A 602 8.64 -41.33 14.12
N ASP A 603 9.72 -41.08 13.38
CA ASP A 603 9.64 -40.29 12.14
C ASP A 603 8.58 -40.92 11.22
N LYS A 604 7.54 -40.14 10.88
CA LYS A 604 6.39 -40.64 10.12
C LYS A 604 6.53 -40.20 8.68
N GLU A 605 6.54 -41.18 7.78
CA GLU A 605 6.30 -40.92 6.36
C GLU A 605 4.87 -40.38 6.17
N THR A 606 4.68 -39.47 5.23
CA THR A 606 3.35 -39.01 4.83
C THR A 606 2.88 -39.77 3.58
N ILE A 607 1.56 -39.87 3.44
CA ILE A 607 0.91 -40.33 2.21
C ILE A 607 -0.06 -39.24 1.74
N LYS A 608 -0.24 -39.13 0.42
CA LYS A 608 -1.18 -38.19 -0.18
C LYS A 608 -2.62 -38.68 -0.01
N MET A 609 -3.41 -37.89 0.70
CA MET A 609 -4.87 -38.02 0.74
C MET A 609 -5.49 -37.14 -0.34
N PHE A 610 -6.36 -37.75 -1.13
CA PHE A 610 -7.11 -37.15 -2.21
C PHE A 610 -8.37 -36.48 -1.64
N LEU A 611 -8.67 -35.26 -2.07
CA LEU A 611 -9.81 -34.46 -1.63
C LEU A 611 -10.63 -34.00 -2.85
N PRO A 612 -11.95 -33.78 -2.68
CA PRO A 612 -12.79 -33.24 -3.75
C PRO A 612 -12.41 -31.82 -4.14
N LEU A 613 -12.77 -31.44 -5.37
CA LEU A 613 -12.63 -30.07 -5.87
C LEU A 613 -13.59 -29.12 -5.13
N ALA A 614 -13.11 -28.48 -4.06
CA ALA A 614 -13.89 -27.53 -3.28
C ALA A 614 -14.19 -26.23 -4.05
N ASN A 615 -15.44 -25.78 -4.00
CA ASN A 615 -15.94 -24.52 -4.60
C ASN A 615 -16.94 -23.79 -3.70
N ASP A 616 -17.68 -24.54 -2.87
CA ASP A 616 -18.66 -24.06 -1.91
C ASP A 616 -18.23 -24.43 -0.49
N TYR A 617 -18.51 -23.54 0.47
CA TYR A 617 -18.05 -23.66 1.86
C TYR A 617 -19.19 -23.49 2.85
N SER A 618 -19.20 -24.31 3.89
CA SER A 618 -20.05 -24.21 5.07
C SER A 618 -19.23 -24.38 6.34
N TYR A 619 -19.50 -23.54 7.33
CA TYR A 619 -18.81 -23.52 8.62
C TYR A 619 -19.71 -23.94 9.78
N ASP A 620 -20.82 -24.61 9.48
CA ASP A 620 -21.68 -25.24 10.48
C ASP A 620 -21.14 -26.62 10.83
N LEU A 621 -20.84 -26.85 12.12
CA LEU A 621 -20.43 -28.18 12.59
C LEU A 621 -21.61 -29.16 12.59
N ALA A 622 -21.43 -30.31 11.95
CA ALA A 622 -22.41 -31.39 11.98
C ALA A 622 -22.24 -32.27 13.23
N ASP A 623 -23.35 -32.83 13.73
CA ASP A 623 -23.32 -33.81 14.83
C ASP A 623 -22.68 -35.12 14.34
N ALA A 624 -21.65 -35.60 15.03
CA ALA A 624 -20.89 -36.79 14.67
C ALA A 624 -20.64 -37.72 15.87
N ASN A 625 -21.67 -37.89 16.71
CA ASN A 625 -21.70 -38.88 17.81
C ASN A 625 -20.49 -38.79 18.75
N GLY A 626 -20.19 -37.58 19.23
CA GLY A 626 -19.06 -37.30 20.12
C GLY A 626 -17.71 -37.08 19.42
N LEU A 627 -17.63 -37.20 18.08
CA LEU A 627 -16.54 -36.64 17.30
C LEU A 627 -16.83 -35.15 17.06
N VAL A 628 -15.94 -34.26 17.47
CA VAL A 628 -16.14 -32.81 17.38
C VAL A 628 -15.09 -32.20 16.49
N GLY A 629 -15.52 -31.57 15.39
CA GLY A 629 -14.64 -30.92 14.43
C GLY A 629 -14.30 -29.48 14.80
N THR A 630 -13.21 -28.96 14.21
CA THR A 630 -12.76 -27.57 14.33
C THR A 630 -12.34 -27.05 12.95
N PHE A 631 -12.76 -25.84 12.58
CA PHE A 631 -12.31 -25.18 11.34
C PHE A 631 -11.07 -24.31 11.57
N ASN A 632 -10.98 -23.67 12.74
CA ASN A 632 -9.89 -22.81 13.17
C ASN A 632 -9.10 -23.44 14.33
N TYR A 633 -7.95 -22.85 14.65
CA TYR A 633 -7.22 -23.15 15.88
C TYR A 633 -8.16 -23.09 17.09
N THR A 634 -8.24 -24.14 17.90
CA THR A 634 -9.24 -24.26 18.97
C THR A 634 -8.64 -24.87 20.23
N PHE A 635 -8.77 -24.18 21.36
CA PHE A 635 -8.51 -24.74 22.69
C PHE A 635 -9.58 -25.77 23.04
N ILE A 636 -9.17 -26.99 23.39
CA ILE A 636 -10.11 -28.09 23.64
C ILE A 636 -10.51 -28.16 25.12
N PRO A 637 -11.74 -28.62 25.44
CA PRO A 637 -12.18 -28.82 26.82
C PRO A 637 -11.35 -29.88 27.56
N SER A 638 -11.37 -29.87 28.89
CA SER A 638 -10.76 -30.96 29.69
C SER A 638 -11.51 -32.29 29.54
N ASN A 639 -10.80 -33.41 29.72
CA ASN A 639 -11.32 -34.77 29.65
C ASN A 639 -11.88 -35.21 28.28
N VAL A 640 -11.45 -34.53 27.21
CA VAL A 640 -11.66 -34.97 25.82
C VAL A 640 -10.45 -35.76 25.33
N GLY A 641 -10.63 -36.50 24.24
CA GLY A 641 -9.64 -37.39 23.65
C GLY A 641 -8.98 -36.81 22.40
N LEU A 642 -7.66 -36.95 22.33
CA LEU A 642 -6.86 -36.73 21.12
C LEU A 642 -6.29 -38.05 20.59
N ILE A 643 -6.25 -38.22 19.28
CA ILE A 643 -5.66 -39.41 18.67
C ILE A 643 -4.13 -39.28 18.69
N LYS A 644 -3.45 -40.36 19.10
CA LYS A 644 -2.00 -40.57 18.95
C LYS A 644 -1.74 -42.04 18.59
N GLY A 645 -1.22 -42.29 17.40
CA GLY A 645 -1.03 -43.66 16.89
C GLY A 645 -2.34 -44.46 16.89
N ASP A 646 -2.34 -45.62 17.56
CA ASP A 646 -3.48 -46.54 17.69
C ASP A 646 -4.47 -46.19 18.83
N SER A 647 -4.27 -45.06 19.50
CA SER A 647 -4.93 -44.74 20.77
C SER A 647 -5.56 -43.36 20.80
N VAL A 648 -6.61 -43.21 21.59
CA VAL A 648 -7.17 -41.92 22.00
C VAL A 648 -6.72 -41.65 23.43
N ILE A 649 -6.05 -40.54 23.65
CA ILE A 649 -5.49 -40.14 24.93
C ILE A 649 -6.33 -39.00 25.52
N SER A 650 -6.80 -39.17 26.75
CA SER A 650 -7.51 -38.12 27.48
C SER A 650 -6.56 -36.99 27.86
N THR A 651 -7.00 -35.74 27.70
CA THR A 651 -6.25 -34.55 28.08
C THR A 651 -6.76 -33.96 29.40
N GLU A 652 -5.90 -33.94 30.43
CA GLU A 652 -6.22 -33.35 31.73
C GLU A 652 -5.91 -31.85 31.82
N ALA A 653 -5.22 -31.28 30.82
CA ALA A 653 -4.74 -29.90 30.84
C ALA A 653 -5.66 -28.92 30.09
N THR A 654 -5.85 -27.72 30.64
CA THR A 654 -6.71 -26.64 30.11
C THR A 654 -6.06 -25.78 29.01
N GLU A 655 -4.85 -26.12 28.56
CA GLU A 655 -4.07 -25.36 27.56
C GLU A 655 -3.72 -26.18 26.31
N VAL A 656 -4.39 -27.31 26.09
CA VAL A 656 -4.22 -28.10 24.87
C VAL A 656 -5.12 -27.51 23.78
N ALA A 657 -4.59 -27.39 22.57
CA ALA A 657 -5.33 -26.93 21.41
C ALA A 657 -5.10 -27.85 20.21
N VAL A 658 -6.03 -27.82 19.27
CA VAL A 658 -5.90 -28.43 17.95
C VAL A 658 -5.85 -27.35 16.89
N PHE A 659 -5.10 -27.62 15.81
CA PHE A 659 -5.09 -26.77 14.63
C PHE A 659 -6.45 -26.76 13.92
N GLY A 660 -6.64 -25.84 12.99
CA GLY A 660 -7.82 -25.80 12.15
C GLY A 660 -7.95 -27.04 11.25
N GLN A 661 -9.17 -27.31 10.82
CA GLN A 661 -9.55 -28.50 10.04
C GLN A 661 -9.13 -29.82 10.72
N ARG A 662 -9.19 -29.84 12.06
CA ARG A 662 -8.95 -31.02 12.89
C ARG A 662 -10.17 -31.29 13.77
N GLY A 663 -10.00 -32.02 14.87
CA GLY A 663 -11.05 -32.27 15.83
C GLY A 663 -10.55 -33.05 17.05
N TYR A 664 -11.49 -33.35 17.94
CA TYR A 664 -11.26 -34.10 19.17
C TYR A 664 -12.45 -35.00 19.48
N ILE A 665 -12.28 -35.91 20.43
CA ILE A 665 -13.31 -36.89 20.81
C ILE A 665 -13.87 -36.55 22.19
N ASN A 666 -15.15 -36.18 22.24
CA ASN A 666 -15.89 -36.04 23.48
C ASN A 666 -16.60 -37.35 23.85
N ALA A 667 -15.91 -38.20 24.59
CA ALA A 667 -16.42 -39.52 24.99
C ALA A 667 -17.74 -39.46 25.79
N ALA A 668 -18.07 -38.32 26.43
CA ALA A 668 -19.34 -38.14 27.13
C ALA A 668 -20.55 -38.10 26.17
N GLN A 669 -20.33 -37.65 24.94
CA GLN A 669 -21.36 -37.50 23.91
C GLN A 669 -21.49 -38.73 23.00
N VAL A 670 -20.61 -39.72 23.16
CA VAL A 670 -20.65 -40.94 22.36
C VAL A 670 -21.80 -41.83 22.81
N THR A 671 -22.64 -42.22 21.86
CA THR A 671 -23.71 -43.21 22.03
C THR A 671 -23.43 -44.45 21.18
N ASN A 672 -23.75 -45.63 21.71
CA ASN A 672 -23.56 -46.89 20.98
C ASN A 672 -24.66 -47.06 19.94
N MET A 673 -24.27 -47.17 18.67
CA MET A 673 -25.18 -47.42 17.56
C MET A 673 -25.45 -48.92 17.38
N GLU A 674 -26.73 -49.27 17.21
CA GLU A 674 -27.19 -50.61 16.84
C GLU A 674 -27.22 -50.78 15.32
N GLY A 675 -27.06 -52.01 14.83
CA GLY A 675 -27.20 -52.34 13.39
C GLY A 675 -26.02 -51.95 12.49
N VAL A 676 -24.94 -51.38 13.03
CA VAL A 676 -23.72 -51.03 12.29
C VAL A 676 -22.55 -51.92 12.75
N GLU A 677 -21.76 -52.46 11.81
CA GLU A 677 -20.59 -53.29 12.12
C GLU A 677 -19.41 -52.45 12.61
N THR A 678 -18.62 -53.01 13.55
CA THR A 678 -17.36 -52.39 13.96
C THR A 678 -16.29 -52.74 12.93
N ALA A 679 -15.75 -51.74 12.25
CA ALA A 679 -14.71 -51.92 11.25
C ALA A 679 -13.29 -51.79 11.85
N LEU A 680 -13.12 -50.90 12.83
CA LEU A 680 -11.83 -50.62 13.48
C LEU A 680 -12.04 -50.28 14.97
N THR A 681 -11.00 -50.45 15.78
CA THR A 681 -11.02 -50.03 17.19
C THR A 681 -9.77 -49.24 17.55
N LEU A 682 -9.92 -48.15 18.29
CA LEU A 682 -8.82 -47.41 18.92
C LEU A 682 -8.83 -47.64 20.42
N ASN A 683 -7.66 -47.70 21.04
CA ASN A 683 -7.54 -47.88 22.50
C ASN A 683 -7.87 -46.56 23.23
N LEU A 684 -8.73 -46.59 24.24
CA LEU A 684 -8.98 -45.43 25.11
C LEU A 684 -8.00 -45.46 26.30
N LYS A 685 -7.13 -44.45 26.39
CA LYS A 685 -6.12 -44.32 27.45
C LYS A 685 -6.33 -43.01 28.24
N GLY A 686 -6.48 -43.12 29.56
CA GLY A 686 -6.70 -41.99 30.47
C GLY A 686 -8.12 -41.95 31.04
N GLU A 687 -8.41 -40.93 31.86
CA GLU A 687 -9.72 -40.76 32.47
C GLU A 687 -10.69 -40.09 31.47
N PHE A 688 -11.66 -40.86 30.97
CA PHE A 688 -12.75 -40.34 30.16
C PHE A 688 -14.04 -40.28 30.99
N VAL A 689 -14.72 -39.14 30.95
CA VAL A 689 -16.10 -39.06 31.43
C VAL A 689 -16.99 -39.63 30.32
N ASN A 690 -17.39 -40.89 30.44
CA ASN A 690 -18.35 -41.49 29.51
C ASN A 690 -19.69 -41.72 30.22
N ASN A 691 -20.80 -41.29 29.60
CA ASN A 691 -22.16 -41.53 30.09
C ASN A 691 -22.49 -43.03 30.22
N ILE A 692 -21.70 -43.91 29.60
CA ILE A 692 -21.85 -45.37 29.63
C ILE A 692 -21.20 -45.99 30.89
N ASN A 693 -20.19 -45.34 31.51
CA ASN A 693 -19.40 -45.92 32.62
C ASN A 693 -19.74 -45.44 34.04
N ASN A 694 -20.66 -44.49 34.22
CA ASN A 694 -21.04 -44.02 35.57
C ASN A 694 -21.98 -44.96 36.34
N ALA A 695 -22.17 -46.20 35.89
CA ALA A 695 -22.88 -47.25 36.63
C ALA A 695 -21.90 -48.29 37.25
N GLY A 696 -20.86 -47.84 37.95
CA GLY A 696 -19.78 -48.71 38.46
C GLY A 696 -19.32 -48.44 39.89
N VAL A 697 -20.03 -49.02 40.87
CA VAL A 697 -19.59 -49.47 42.22
C VAL A 697 -18.44 -48.69 42.90
N ALA A 698 -18.78 -47.70 43.73
CA ALA A 698 -17.83 -47.04 44.62
C ALA A 698 -17.34 -47.97 45.76
N THR A 699 -16.13 -48.52 45.66
CA THR A 699 -15.39 -49.04 46.82
C THR A 699 -14.68 -47.89 47.54
N LYS A 700 -15.32 -47.30 48.56
CA LYS A 700 -14.64 -46.39 49.50
C LYS A 700 -13.70 -47.18 50.43
N PRO A 701 -12.42 -46.81 50.59
CA PRO A 701 -11.57 -47.37 51.64
C PRO A 701 -12.01 -46.83 53.01
N GLY A 702 -12.63 -47.69 53.82
CA GLY A 702 -13.10 -47.33 55.16
C GLY A 702 -13.97 -48.42 55.79
N LYS A 703 -14.08 -48.41 57.12
CA LYS A 703 -15.04 -49.27 57.83
C LYS A 703 -16.44 -48.67 57.68
N VAL A 704 -17.41 -49.49 57.29
CA VAL A 704 -18.82 -49.11 57.10
C VAL A 704 -19.73 -49.97 57.96
N ASN A 705 -20.93 -49.44 58.21
CA ASN A 705 -22.04 -50.20 58.74
C ASN A 705 -22.96 -50.62 57.59
N VAL A 706 -23.59 -51.78 57.73
CA VAL A 706 -24.58 -52.33 56.78
C VAL A 706 -25.92 -52.35 57.48
N TYR A 707 -26.95 -51.77 56.88
CA TYR A 707 -28.33 -51.80 57.37
C TYR A 707 -29.28 -52.44 56.36
N THR A 708 -30.41 -52.98 56.81
CA THR A 708 -31.55 -53.23 55.91
C THR A 708 -32.19 -51.92 55.47
N VAL A 709 -33.03 -51.94 54.44
CA VAL A 709 -33.79 -50.76 54.00
C VAL A 709 -34.69 -50.17 55.09
N ASP A 710 -35.11 -50.98 56.06
CA ASP A 710 -35.93 -50.57 57.20
C ASP A 710 -35.09 -50.02 58.38
N GLY A 711 -33.78 -49.83 58.18
CA GLY A 711 -32.89 -49.18 59.15
C GLY A 711 -32.32 -50.11 60.23
N VAL A 712 -32.47 -51.43 60.12
CA VAL A 712 -31.91 -52.39 61.07
C VAL A 712 -30.43 -52.64 60.77
N LEU A 713 -29.55 -52.46 61.77
CA LEU A 713 -28.12 -52.71 61.62
C LEU A 713 -27.83 -54.21 61.50
N VAL A 714 -27.25 -54.63 60.37
CA VAL A 714 -26.91 -56.02 60.05
C VAL A 714 -25.43 -56.31 60.31
N LYS A 715 -24.54 -55.34 60.03
CA LYS A 715 -23.11 -55.43 60.34
C LYS A 715 -22.56 -54.07 60.75
N LYS A 716 -21.63 -54.04 61.70
CA LYS A 716 -21.00 -52.81 62.19
C LYS A 716 -19.50 -52.81 61.93
N ASN A 717 -18.96 -51.67 61.48
CA ASN A 717 -17.53 -51.41 61.34
C ASN A 717 -16.76 -52.46 60.49
N VAL A 718 -17.36 -52.96 59.42
CA VAL A 718 -16.73 -53.89 58.48
C VAL A 718 -15.99 -53.13 57.38
N LYS A 719 -14.87 -53.64 56.88
CA LYS A 719 -14.22 -53.06 55.69
C LYS A 719 -15.24 -53.03 54.55
N ALA A 720 -15.39 -51.90 53.86
CA ALA A 720 -16.36 -51.75 52.77
C ALA A 720 -16.26 -52.85 51.70
N ALA A 721 -15.04 -53.28 51.37
CA ALA A 721 -14.79 -54.38 50.43
C ALA A 721 -15.47 -55.71 50.82
N ASN A 722 -15.64 -55.98 52.11
CA ASN A 722 -16.19 -57.22 52.64
C ASN A 722 -17.62 -57.04 53.18
N ALA A 723 -18.22 -55.87 52.96
CA ALA A 723 -19.52 -55.53 53.54
C ALA A 723 -20.63 -56.47 53.04
N LYS A 724 -20.51 -56.95 51.79
CA LYS A 724 -21.48 -57.81 51.11
C LYS A 724 -21.40 -59.29 51.51
N ASP A 725 -20.28 -59.74 52.08
CA ASP A 725 -19.98 -61.17 52.24
C ASP A 725 -20.96 -61.89 53.17
N GLY A 726 -21.67 -62.91 52.70
CA GLY A 726 -22.61 -63.68 53.52
C GLY A 726 -23.93 -62.96 53.85
N LEU A 727 -24.23 -61.83 53.19
CA LEU A 727 -25.60 -61.28 53.18
C LEU A 727 -26.50 -62.13 52.26
N LYS A 728 -27.78 -62.27 52.63
CA LYS A 728 -28.78 -62.90 51.75
C LYS A 728 -29.11 -61.96 50.58
N LYS A 729 -29.64 -62.50 49.48
CA LYS A 729 -30.09 -61.70 48.32
C LYS A 729 -31.11 -60.64 48.76
N GLY A 730 -30.87 -59.37 48.41
CA GLY A 730 -31.71 -58.25 48.84
C GLY A 730 -31.01 -56.89 48.77
N VAL A 731 -31.74 -55.80 49.04
CA VAL A 731 -31.21 -54.42 49.05
C VAL A 731 -30.79 -54.02 50.47
N TYR A 732 -29.60 -53.46 50.61
CA TYR A 732 -29.02 -53.00 51.87
C TYR A 732 -28.51 -51.57 51.78
N ILE A 733 -28.40 -50.87 52.91
CA ILE A 733 -27.71 -49.58 53.00
C ILE A 733 -26.28 -49.83 53.49
N ILE A 734 -25.27 -49.59 52.65
CA ILE A 734 -23.86 -49.77 52.96
C ILE A 734 -23.15 -48.43 52.78
N GLY A 735 -22.53 -47.90 53.83
CA GLY A 735 -21.75 -46.66 53.71
C GLY A 735 -22.57 -45.42 53.29
N LYS A 736 -23.89 -45.42 53.58
CA LYS A 736 -24.91 -44.42 53.19
C LYS A 736 -25.49 -44.57 51.77
N GLU A 737 -25.17 -45.64 51.04
CA GLU A 737 -25.70 -45.90 49.70
C GLU A 737 -26.57 -47.18 49.66
N LYS A 738 -27.58 -47.21 48.79
CA LYS A 738 -28.41 -48.41 48.53
C LYS A 738 -27.64 -49.36 47.61
N VAL A 739 -27.37 -50.58 48.08
CA VAL A 739 -26.61 -51.60 47.37
C VAL A 739 -27.46 -52.85 47.22
N LEU A 740 -27.61 -53.35 45.99
CA LEU A 740 -28.25 -54.64 45.71
C LEU A 740 -27.25 -55.78 45.88
N VAL A 741 -27.53 -56.73 46.76
CA VAL A 741 -26.80 -58.00 46.90
C VAL A 741 -27.52 -59.06 46.07
N LYS A 742 -26.87 -59.55 45.02
CA LYS A 742 -27.43 -60.48 44.02
C LYS A 742 -27.29 -61.95 44.40
#